data_AF-A0A158F812-F1
#
_entry.id   AF-A0A158F812-F1
#
_cell.length_a   1.000
_cell.length_b   1.000
_cell.length_c   1.000
_cell.angle_alpha   90.00
_cell.angle_beta   90.00
_cell.angle_gamma   90.00
#
_symmetry.space_group_name_H-M   'P 1'
#
loop_
_entity.id
_entity.type
_entity.pdbx_description
1 polymer ?
#
loop_
_entity_poly.entity_id
_entity_poly.type
_entity_poly.pdbx_seq_one_letter_code
_entity_poly.pdbx_strand_id
1 'polypeptide(L)'
;MIISPPFLPDAGLAVPTGTNSDPMMDAVDKFECAHGIYPIAFDRRWHGGVHLQPDTKGRVHAIADGVVVAYRVCQHAIDDGASHTGFVLLKHTTETGDGRTLTFYSLYMHLLPLAEYQQHSANANEMPEFLRMPTGAPAAQVPPAVSGGGKKVRRKDVLGWLGKYEGMPHLHFEIFMMPADFNAYFGHTQLGNETPTPSGGTDWWGHAYFLIPAGSNFLRLSTGTDADNKLHAIKFEPGQAGPNALPLLVETYFSKGAKYTNVWSVAQDGTRTLLMPQPVEEKDYEYDLYQRAKALYATCPSDGYELLRFGRILSTSKTLVADACVTWMKVTWAASQVGYIDINDSNIQKFSDADFLSLMGWRKVSDANTPFDSDGLCDVDALKKLLADAAPHEVPAVAGERPEAHKTNVLSAYVKGNAQVRQQLRGFICNAPSEWDSTHNEQRYAKLLDEGGFYHGNQQGYSDFLKYLKEVQFWDKTGLPAGQKLWFFHPLAFIRHFRKCRWMSLQEQTQLLPRTSISEAGGHISWAESQKRFTEGNNDARGQSPQHMWQALNHMLLKYGFNNSLRNAHFLGQIFKETGALCSTRENGNADYFRKMYESYTAIDAAYDFDNKYNWLKNLGFLKNRDRATYIAQRPGEVHNKAVAGENVQLGDGARFCGRGLIHLTWRKGYRKYGEYRGRDFTTDPNPTLLQADAETAADSAGYFWVGTRINKKADLGSLDTDVQACFRLVGGAGGLPARQQFFRYTYFILGDAPVMPANSTLERQKEG
;
A
#
# COMPACT_ATOMS: atom_id res chain seq x y z
N MET A 1 0.55 -1.04 3.71
CA MET A 1 -0.09 -0.02 4.53
C MET A 1 -1.30 0.54 3.79
N ILE A 2 -2.41 0.84 4.47
CA ILE A 2 -3.52 1.58 3.87
C ILE A 2 -3.40 3.06 4.26
N ILE A 3 -2.99 3.90 3.31
CA ILE A 3 -2.83 5.35 3.52
C ILE A 3 -3.37 6.12 2.31
N SER A 4 -4.00 7.26 2.57
CA SER A 4 -4.57 8.15 1.56
C SER A 4 -3.90 9.52 1.59
N PRO A 5 -3.95 10.29 0.49
CA PRO A 5 -3.66 11.72 0.56
C PRO A 5 -4.73 12.48 1.38
N PRO A 6 -4.41 13.71 1.87
CA PRO A 6 -5.34 14.54 2.63
C PRO A 6 -6.53 15.05 1.78
N PHE A 7 -6.39 15.03 0.46
CA PHE A 7 -7.45 15.34 -0.50
C PHE A 7 -7.75 14.13 -1.37
N LEU A 8 -9.04 13.89 -1.66
CA LEU A 8 -9.51 12.73 -2.41
C LEU A 8 -10.24 13.18 -3.70
N PRO A 9 -9.52 13.73 -4.70
CA PRO A 9 -10.15 14.24 -5.92
C PRO A 9 -10.76 13.11 -6.77
N ASP A 10 -11.89 13.38 -7.42
CA ASP A 10 -12.58 12.40 -8.28
C ASP A 10 -11.70 11.90 -9.43
N ALA A 11 -10.83 12.76 -9.97
CA ALA A 11 -9.85 12.37 -11.00
C ALA A 11 -8.92 11.23 -10.53
N GLY A 12 -8.68 11.13 -9.22
CA GLY A 12 -7.88 10.09 -8.59
C GLY A 12 -8.59 8.74 -8.46
N LEU A 13 -9.91 8.68 -8.68
CA LEU A 13 -10.69 7.44 -8.65
C LEU A 13 -10.65 6.67 -9.98
N ALA A 14 -9.92 7.20 -10.98
CA ALA A 14 -9.69 6.52 -12.24
C ALA A 14 -8.99 5.17 -12.03
N VAL A 15 -9.31 4.19 -12.87
CA VAL A 15 -8.64 2.87 -12.84
C VAL A 15 -7.17 3.06 -13.25
N PRO A 16 -6.20 2.51 -12.49
CA PRO A 16 -4.79 2.55 -12.86
C PRO A 16 -4.53 2.07 -14.30
N THR A 17 -3.52 2.61 -14.96
CA THR A 17 -3.05 2.14 -16.28
C THR A 17 -1.65 1.51 -16.15
N GLY A 18 -1.14 0.95 -17.24
CA GLY A 18 0.14 0.23 -17.24
C GLY A 18 1.29 1.03 -16.62
N THR A 19 1.52 2.25 -17.12
CA THR A 19 2.57 3.15 -16.63
C THR A 19 2.12 4.10 -15.52
N ASN A 20 0.81 4.31 -15.36
CA ASN A 20 0.24 5.10 -14.26
C ASN A 20 -0.44 4.18 -13.23
N SER A 21 0.34 3.72 -12.26
CA SER A 21 -0.12 2.78 -11.23
C SER A 21 -0.89 3.43 -10.07
N ASP A 22 -0.83 4.76 -9.88
CA ASP A 22 -1.47 5.46 -8.76
C ASP A 22 -2.10 6.81 -9.18
N PRO A 23 -3.23 6.79 -9.91
CA PRO A 23 -3.91 8.00 -10.38
C PRO A 23 -4.29 8.97 -9.26
N MET A 24 -4.54 8.46 -8.05
CA MET A 24 -4.87 9.27 -6.87
C MET A 24 -3.71 10.19 -6.50
N MET A 25 -2.50 9.63 -6.36
CA MET A 25 -1.33 10.44 -6.05
C MET A 25 -0.93 11.35 -7.21
N ASP A 26 -1.13 10.93 -8.47
CA ASP A 26 -0.86 11.77 -9.64
C ASP A 26 -1.78 12.99 -9.72
N ALA A 27 -3.04 12.86 -9.26
CA ALA A 27 -3.95 13.98 -9.14
C ALA A 27 -3.53 14.93 -8.01
N VAL A 28 -3.15 14.39 -6.84
CA VAL A 28 -2.80 15.18 -5.66
C VAL A 28 -1.44 15.87 -5.78
N ASP A 29 -0.48 15.27 -6.50
CA ASP A 29 0.82 15.90 -6.77
C ASP A 29 0.68 17.26 -7.49
N LYS A 30 -0.40 17.46 -8.25
CA LYS A 30 -0.70 18.73 -8.93
C LYS A 30 -1.14 19.84 -7.98
N PHE A 31 -1.52 19.50 -6.76
CA PHE A 31 -1.95 20.49 -5.76
C PHE A 31 -0.76 21.12 -5.04
N GLU A 32 0.44 20.56 -5.13
CA GLU A 32 1.63 21.18 -4.52
C GLU A 32 1.91 22.53 -5.17
N CYS A 33 1.84 23.60 -4.38
CA CYS A 33 2.14 24.94 -4.87
C CYS A 33 3.59 25.33 -4.54
N ALA A 34 4.19 26.15 -5.41
CA ALA A 34 5.57 26.61 -5.26
C ALA A 34 5.73 27.74 -4.22
N HIS A 35 4.83 27.84 -3.23
CA HIS A 35 4.94 28.74 -2.11
C HIS A 35 5.40 27.92 -0.89
N GLY A 36 6.68 27.98 -0.51
CA GLY A 36 7.28 27.05 0.46
C GLY A 36 7.45 25.64 -0.12
N ILE A 37 8.69 25.26 -0.47
CA ILE A 37 8.98 24.00 -1.16
C ILE A 37 9.81 23.14 -0.22
N TYR A 38 9.28 22.00 0.22
CA TYR A 38 10.01 21.08 1.09
C TYR A 38 11.45 20.81 0.58
N PRO A 39 12.48 20.89 1.44
CA PRO A 39 12.46 21.23 2.87
C PRO A 39 12.77 22.71 3.18
N ILE A 40 12.56 23.61 2.21
CA ILE A 40 13.04 25.00 2.19
C ILE A 40 11.87 26.00 2.07
N ALA A 41 11.70 26.82 3.10
CA ALA A 41 10.71 27.89 3.10
C ALA A 41 11.14 29.04 2.18
N PHE A 42 10.18 29.91 1.82
CA PHE A 42 10.46 31.04 0.92
C PHE A 42 11.48 32.02 1.51
N ASP A 43 11.64 32.06 2.84
CA ASP A 43 12.59 32.88 3.59
C ASP A 43 13.92 32.15 3.88
N ARG A 44 14.16 31.02 3.21
CA ARG A 44 15.33 30.12 3.33
C ARG A 44 15.39 29.28 4.60
N ARG A 45 14.40 29.33 5.51
CA ARG A 45 14.40 28.48 6.71
C ARG A 45 13.92 27.07 6.40
N TRP A 46 14.08 26.17 7.38
CA TRP A 46 13.48 24.83 7.31
C TRP A 46 11.96 24.92 7.11
N HIS A 47 11.47 24.14 6.16
CA HIS A 47 10.04 23.93 5.90
C HIS A 47 9.73 22.44 6.07
N GLY A 48 9.01 22.10 7.13
CA GLY A 48 8.75 20.71 7.52
C GLY A 48 7.76 19.97 6.63
N GLY A 49 7.12 20.66 5.70
CA GLY A 49 6.00 20.14 4.93
C GLY A 49 5.89 20.74 3.54
N VAL A 50 4.68 20.67 2.99
CA VAL A 50 4.32 21.23 1.68
C VAL A 50 3.03 22.03 1.81
N HIS A 51 2.83 22.97 0.89
CA HIS A 51 1.54 23.64 0.74
C HIS A 51 0.75 23.00 -0.40
N LEU A 52 -0.48 22.59 -0.09
CA LEU A 52 -1.40 21.97 -1.03
C LEU A 52 -2.57 22.91 -1.32
N GLN A 53 -2.73 23.26 -2.59
CA GLN A 53 -3.73 24.20 -3.10
C GLN A 53 -4.56 23.51 -4.20
N PRO A 54 -5.57 22.70 -3.82
CA PRO A 54 -6.49 22.14 -4.81
C PRO A 54 -7.40 23.23 -5.40
N ASP A 55 -7.85 23.02 -6.64
CA ASP A 55 -8.77 23.95 -7.34
C ASP A 55 -10.16 24.02 -6.67
N THR A 56 -10.51 23.01 -5.88
CA THR A 56 -11.77 22.95 -5.15
C THR A 56 -11.55 23.27 -3.67
N LYS A 57 -12.49 24.00 -3.07
CA LYS A 57 -12.54 24.26 -1.61
C LYS A 57 -12.89 22.96 -0.86
N GLY A 58 -11.94 22.03 -0.80
CA GLY A 58 -12.16 20.64 -0.45
C GLY A 58 -12.11 20.32 1.03
N ARG A 59 -12.73 19.20 1.39
CA ARG A 59 -12.56 18.51 2.68
C ARG A 59 -11.10 18.08 2.85
N VAL A 60 -10.56 18.28 4.04
CA VAL A 60 -9.26 17.75 4.47
C VAL A 60 -9.51 16.47 5.26
N HIS A 61 -8.90 15.37 4.84
CA HIS A 61 -9.13 14.05 5.41
C HIS A 61 -7.91 13.54 6.17
N ALA A 62 -8.15 12.74 7.22
CA ALA A 62 -7.09 11.98 7.86
C ALA A 62 -6.49 10.95 6.89
N ILE A 63 -5.17 10.98 6.72
CA ILE A 63 -4.44 10.11 5.78
C ILE A 63 -4.41 8.64 6.20
N ALA A 64 -4.51 8.37 7.51
CA ALA A 64 -4.49 7.04 8.12
C ALA A 64 -5.25 7.08 9.46
N ASP A 65 -5.58 5.91 10.00
CA ASP A 65 -6.09 5.82 11.38
C ASP A 65 -5.05 6.40 12.35
N GLY A 66 -5.51 7.12 13.37
CA GLY A 66 -4.59 7.80 14.27
C GLY A 66 -5.21 8.28 15.58
N VAL A 67 -4.32 8.57 16.53
CA VAL A 67 -4.64 9.22 17.80
C VAL A 67 -4.36 10.71 17.65
N VAL A 68 -5.28 11.56 18.08
CA VAL A 68 -5.10 13.00 18.09
C VAL A 68 -4.08 13.37 19.16
N VAL A 69 -3.02 14.07 18.77
CA VAL A 69 -1.94 14.52 19.66
C VAL A 69 -2.28 15.90 20.20
N ALA A 70 -2.59 16.85 19.31
CA ALA A 70 -3.04 18.19 19.65
C ALA A 70 -3.91 18.74 18.51
N TYR A 71 -4.76 19.70 18.81
CA TYR A 71 -5.56 20.39 17.80
C TYR A 71 -5.96 21.80 18.25
N ARG A 72 -6.36 22.62 17.27
CA ARG A 72 -6.97 23.95 17.47
C ARG A 72 -8.12 24.11 16.50
N VAL A 73 -9.29 24.48 17.00
CA VAL A 73 -10.46 24.84 16.19
C VAL A 73 -10.72 26.33 16.39
N CYS A 74 -10.69 27.09 15.31
CA CYS A 74 -10.89 28.54 15.35
C CYS A 74 -12.34 28.90 15.05
N GLN A 75 -12.89 29.87 15.79
CA GLN A 75 -14.17 30.46 15.45
C GLN A 75 -14.03 31.45 14.29
N HIS A 76 -12.99 32.28 14.33
CA HIS A 76 -12.72 33.35 13.38
C HIS A 76 -11.30 33.25 12.81
N ALA A 77 -11.09 33.86 11.64
CA ALA A 77 -9.78 34.09 11.08
C ALA A 77 -9.02 35.19 11.84
N ILE A 78 -7.70 35.28 11.61
CA ILE A 78 -6.82 36.32 12.15
C ILE A 78 -6.24 37.18 11.01
N ASP A 79 -5.46 38.19 11.37
CA ASP A 79 -4.82 39.13 10.42
C ASP A 79 -5.82 39.73 9.44
N ASP A 80 -6.88 40.36 9.97
CA ASP A 80 -8.00 40.91 9.19
C ASP A 80 -8.66 39.91 8.23
N GLY A 81 -8.62 38.63 8.60
CA GLY A 81 -9.17 37.54 7.82
C GLY A 81 -8.23 36.99 6.76
N ALA A 82 -6.94 37.32 6.76
CA ALA A 82 -5.96 36.81 5.81
C ALA A 82 -5.44 35.41 6.19
N SER A 83 -5.46 35.03 7.47
CA SER A 83 -4.77 33.84 7.98
C SER A 83 -5.65 32.98 8.87
N HIS A 84 -5.49 31.65 8.75
CA HIS A 84 -6.16 30.66 9.59
C HIS A 84 -5.13 29.86 10.40
N THR A 85 -5.39 29.68 11.70
CA THR A 85 -4.48 28.95 12.62
C THR A 85 -5.05 27.62 13.11
N GLY A 86 -6.19 27.19 12.57
CA GLY A 86 -6.79 25.91 12.91
C GLY A 86 -5.91 24.76 12.45
N PHE A 87 -5.79 23.71 13.26
CA PHE A 87 -4.98 22.55 12.92
C PHE A 87 -5.41 21.28 13.64
N VAL A 88 -4.96 20.14 13.09
CA VAL A 88 -4.98 18.85 13.77
C VAL A 88 -3.61 18.21 13.61
N LEU A 89 -3.04 17.68 14.70
CA LEU A 89 -1.84 16.85 14.70
C LEU A 89 -2.23 15.42 15.11
N LEU A 90 -1.89 14.45 14.27
CA LEU A 90 -2.19 13.04 14.47
C LEU A 90 -0.91 12.23 14.68
N LYS A 91 -0.98 11.22 15.56
CA LYS A 91 0.00 10.13 15.68
C LYS A 91 -0.59 8.88 15.06
N HIS A 92 0.18 8.24 14.19
CA HIS A 92 -0.15 7.01 13.52
C HIS A 92 0.79 5.90 13.98
N THR A 93 0.25 4.70 14.15
CA THR A 93 1.04 3.49 14.38
C THR A 93 0.48 2.39 13.51
N THR A 94 1.34 1.80 12.70
CA THR A 94 1.03 0.68 11.81
C THR A 94 2.27 -0.21 11.71
N GLU A 95 2.25 -1.19 10.82
CA GLU A 95 3.35 -2.12 10.61
C GLU A 95 3.56 -2.42 9.13
N THR A 96 4.79 -2.78 8.77
CA THR A 96 5.11 -3.41 7.48
C THR A 96 5.43 -4.90 7.69
N GLY A 97 5.93 -5.58 6.65
CA GLY A 97 6.35 -6.98 6.80
C GLY A 97 7.38 -7.17 7.91
N ASP A 98 7.56 -8.42 8.33
CA ASP A 98 8.48 -8.83 9.41
C ASP A 98 8.18 -8.18 10.78
N GLY A 99 6.96 -7.69 11.01
CA GLY A 99 6.56 -7.08 12.28
C GLY A 99 7.22 -5.72 12.56
N ARG A 100 7.66 -5.01 11.51
CA ARG A 100 8.31 -3.69 11.65
C ARG A 100 7.27 -2.61 11.91
N THR A 101 7.20 -2.12 13.15
CA THR A 101 6.31 -1.01 13.54
C THR A 101 6.77 0.31 12.95
N LEU A 102 5.86 1.02 12.27
CA LEU A 102 6.04 2.38 11.77
C LEU A 102 5.18 3.34 12.59
N THR A 103 5.84 4.24 13.33
CA THR A 103 5.19 5.33 14.07
C THR A 103 5.56 6.67 13.45
N PHE A 104 4.56 7.42 12.99
CA PHE A 104 4.76 8.73 12.35
C PHE A 104 3.64 9.68 12.72
N TYR A 105 3.86 10.96 12.44
CA TYR A 105 2.95 12.05 12.75
C TYR A 105 2.55 12.77 11.48
N SER A 106 1.32 13.26 11.42
CA SER A 106 0.87 14.15 10.35
C SER A 106 0.19 15.40 10.90
N LEU A 107 0.62 16.57 10.41
CA LEU A 107 0.08 17.88 10.77
C LEU A 107 -0.73 18.44 9.61
N TYR A 108 -1.95 18.88 9.90
CA TYR A 108 -2.86 19.54 8.96
C TYR A 108 -3.10 20.95 9.46
N MET A 109 -2.44 21.94 8.87
CA MET A 109 -2.41 23.33 9.34
C MET A 109 -3.12 24.27 8.36
N HIS A 110 -3.63 25.38 8.88
CA HIS A 110 -4.46 26.37 8.17
C HIS A 110 -5.86 25.84 7.80
N LEU A 111 -6.52 25.15 8.73
CA LEU A 111 -7.91 24.72 8.58
C LEU A 111 -8.89 25.89 8.70
N LEU A 112 -9.97 25.84 7.90
CA LEU A 112 -11.03 26.86 7.85
C LEU A 112 -11.66 27.12 9.24
N PRO A 113 -11.88 28.39 9.66
CA PRO A 113 -12.60 28.73 10.88
C PRO A 113 -14.11 28.47 10.78
N LEU A 114 -14.76 28.12 11.90
CA LEU A 114 -16.17 27.72 11.93
C LEU A 114 -17.14 28.80 11.41
N ALA A 115 -16.85 30.08 11.64
CA ALA A 115 -17.71 31.19 11.17
C ALA A 115 -17.82 31.27 9.64
N GLU A 116 -16.86 30.70 8.90
CA GLU A 116 -16.81 30.77 7.43
C GLU A 116 -17.44 29.56 6.74
N TYR A 117 -17.89 28.54 7.49
CA TYR A 117 -18.32 27.26 6.91
C TYR A 117 -19.51 27.41 5.97
N GLN A 118 -20.51 28.22 6.34
CA GLN A 118 -21.69 28.46 5.53
C GLN A 118 -21.33 29.08 4.17
N GLN A 119 -20.36 30.00 4.15
CA GLN A 119 -19.89 30.68 2.94
C GLN A 119 -19.07 29.74 2.03
N HIS A 120 -18.61 28.60 2.55
CA HIS A 120 -17.74 27.64 1.87
C HIS A 120 -18.42 26.28 1.60
N SER A 121 -19.74 26.19 1.80
CA SER A 121 -20.49 24.92 1.68
C SER A 121 -19.88 23.79 2.52
N ALA A 122 -19.25 24.15 3.64
CA ALA A 122 -18.66 23.23 4.59
C ALA A 122 -19.68 22.84 5.67
N ASN A 123 -19.61 21.60 6.16
CA ASN A 123 -20.59 21.05 7.09
C ASN A 123 -19.91 20.39 8.28
N ALA A 124 -19.89 21.07 9.43
CA ALA A 124 -19.22 20.58 10.63
C ALA A 124 -19.75 19.21 11.13
N ASN A 125 -20.98 18.82 10.76
CA ASN A 125 -21.53 17.51 11.14
C ASN A 125 -20.79 16.33 10.50
N GLU A 126 -20.00 16.57 9.46
CA GLU A 126 -19.17 15.55 8.82
C GLU A 126 -17.84 15.31 9.57
N MET A 127 -17.45 16.23 10.45
CA MET A 127 -16.27 16.08 11.31
C MET A 127 -16.60 15.28 12.57
N PRO A 128 -15.59 14.65 13.21
CA PRO A 128 -15.70 14.19 14.59
C PRO A 128 -16.22 15.29 15.53
N GLU A 129 -17.04 14.91 16.53
CA GLU A 129 -17.73 15.85 17.43
C GLU A 129 -16.80 16.87 18.11
N PHE A 130 -15.60 16.42 18.52
CA PHE A 130 -14.63 17.27 19.20
C PHE A 130 -14.02 18.38 18.33
N LEU A 131 -14.19 18.32 17.00
CA LEU A 131 -13.74 19.34 16.06
C LEU A 131 -14.84 20.33 15.68
N ARG A 132 -16.07 20.15 16.19
CA ARG A 132 -17.24 20.97 15.81
C ARG A 132 -17.38 22.27 16.59
N MET A 133 -16.57 22.46 17.63
CA MET A 133 -16.62 23.60 18.54
C MET A 133 -15.23 24.24 18.66
N PRO A 134 -15.15 25.58 18.82
CA PRO A 134 -13.87 26.26 18.95
C PRO A 134 -13.14 25.83 20.21
N THR A 135 -11.81 25.78 20.14
CA THR A 135 -10.96 25.46 21.30
C THR A 135 -10.81 26.71 22.17
N GLY A 136 -11.44 26.73 23.34
CA GLY A 136 -11.40 27.91 24.24
C GLY A 136 -12.48 28.95 23.92
N ALA A 137 -12.26 30.20 24.35
CA ALA A 137 -13.26 31.25 24.23
C ALA A 137 -13.46 31.69 22.76
N PRO A 138 -14.70 31.82 22.25
CA PRO A 138 -14.96 32.20 20.86
C PRO A 138 -14.39 33.56 20.43
N ALA A 139 -14.17 34.48 21.39
CA ALA A 139 -13.66 35.82 21.14
C ALA A 139 -12.11 35.91 21.06
N ALA A 140 -11.38 34.82 21.34
CA ALA A 140 -9.93 34.81 21.25
C ALA A 140 -9.48 34.86 19.77
N GLN A 141 -8.60 35.80 19.42
CA GLN A 141 -8.02 35.89 18.07
C GLN A 141 -7.23 34.62 17.75
N VAL A 142 -6.29 34.23 18.62
CA VAL A 142 -5.61 32.93 18.56
C VAL A 142 -6.11 32.07 19.72
N PRO A 143 -7.12 31.21 19.52
CA PRO A 143 -7.57 30.30 20.58
C PRO A 143 -6.44 29.35 21.02
N PRO A 144 -6.37 28.96 22.31
CA PRO A 144 -5.34 28.03 22.76
C PRO A 144 -5.49 26.68 22.06
N ALA A 145 -4.37 26.08 21.68
CA ALA A 145 -4.34 24.67 21.31
C ALA A 145 -4.69 23.80 22.52
N VAL A 146 -5.25 22.63 22.26
CA VAL A 146 -5.59 21.64 23.29
C VAL A 146 -4.95 20.29 22.98
N SER A 147 -4.60 19.55 24.02
CA SER A 147 -4.13 18.17 23.87
C SER A 147 -5.27 17.29 23.35
N GLY A 148 -4.94 16.30 22.52
CA GLY A 148 -5.95 15.44 21.90
C GLY A 148 -6.70 14.56 22.89
N GLY A 149 -6.09 14.22 24.03
CA GLY A 149 -6.76 13.52 25.13
C GLY A 149 -7.25 12.12 24.74
N GLY A 150 -6.45 11.37 23.97
CA GLY A 150 -6.76 9.99 23.55
C GLY A 150 -7.85 9.86 22.48
N LYS A 151 -8.36 10.97 21.95
CA LYS A 151 -9.32 10.95 20.84
C LYS A 151 -8.71 10.27 19.61
N LYS A 152 -9.54 9.55 18.86
CA LYS A 152 -9.13 8.80 17.68
C LYS A 152 -9.87 9.32 16.45
N VAL A 153 -9.20 9.25 15.31
CA VAL A 153 -9.79 9.45 13.98
C VAL A 153 -9.45 8.25 13.11
N ARG A 154 -10.28 8.00 12.11
CA ARG A 154 -10.03 6.98 11.10
C ARG A 154 -9.55 7.61 9.82
N ARG A 155 -8.84 6.83 9.03
CA ARG A 155 -8.54 7.14 7.65
C ARG A 155 -9.82 7.55 6.93
N LYS A 156 -9.73 8.67 6.21
CA LYS A 156 -10.81 9.36 5.49
C LYS A 156 -11.84 10.07 6.35
N ASP A 157 -11.70 10.15 7.68
CA ASP A 157 -12.51 11.07 8.47
C ASP A 157 -12.18 12.52 8.08
N VAL A 158 -13.20 13.38 8.01
CA VAL A 158 -13.03 14.80 7.68
C VAL A 158 -12.50 15.52 8.92
N LEU A 159 -11.30 16.09 8.81
CA LEU A 159 -10.64 16.86 9.87
C LEU A 159 -10.99 18.36 9.82
N GLY A 160 -11.46 18.82 8.66
CA GLY A 160 -11.77 20.22 8.41
C GLY A 160 -11.90 20.51 6.92
N TRP A 161 -11.85 21.80 6.58
CA TRP A 161 -11.85 22.28 5.19
C TRP A 161 -10.60 23.11 4.94
N LEU A 162 -10.21 23.17 3.66
CA LEU A 162 -9.13 24.02 3.18
C LEU A 162 -9.34 25.47 3.66
N GLY A 163 -8.40 25.97 4.45
CA GLY A 163 -8.34 27.37 4.83
C GLY A 163 -7.34 28.14 3.98
N LYS A 164 -6.65 29.10 4.59
CA LYS A 164 -5.69 29.97 3.93
C LYS A 164 -4.69 30.53 4.93
N TYR A 165 -3.56 30.98 4.40
CA TYR A 165 -2.54 31.73 5.13
C TYR A 165 -2.03 32.85 4.24
N GLU A 166 -1.90 34.06 4.80
CA GLU A 166 -1.53 35.28 4.06
C GLU A 166 -2.36 35.48 2.77
N GLY A 167 -3.66 35.19 2.85
CA GLY A 167 -4.60 35.31 1.74
C GLY A 167 -4.54 34.18 0.70
N MET A 168 -3.57 33.26 0.79
CA MET A 168 -3.46 32.15 -0.16
C MET A 168 -4.20 30.89 0.32
N PRO A 169 -5.12 30.34 -0.48
CA PRO A 169 -5.94 29.20 -0.09
C PRO A 169 -5.18 27.88 -0.20
N HIS A 170 -4.41 27.53 0.83
CA HIS A 170 -3.65 26.28 0.89
C HIS A 170 -3.77 25.60 2.25
N LEU A 171 -3.52 24.29 2.25
CA LEU A 171 -3.26 23.49 3.44
C LEU A 171 -1.75 23.38 3.61
N HIS A 172 -1.22 23.73 4.78
CA HIS A 172 0.14 23.33 5.14
C HIS A 172 0.10 21.93 5.74
N PHE A 173 0.84 21.00 5.14
CA PHE A 173 0.79 19.58 5.48
C PHE A 173 2.19 19.05 5.75
N GLU A 174 2.41 18.42 6.91
CA GLU A 174 3.71 17.85 7.29
C GLU A 174 3.58 16.35 7.63
N ILE A 175 4.66 15.60 7.42
CA ILE A 175 4.85 14.26 7.97
C ILE A 175 6.22 14.17 8.63
N PHE A 176 6.26 13.72 9.87
CA PHE A 176 7.51 13.56 10.61
C PHE A 176 7.51 12.35 11.55
N MET A 177 8.70 12.01 12.04
CA MET A 177 8.92 10.97 13.06
C MET A 177 9.79 11.50 14.20
N MET A 178 9.56 10.97 15.40
CA MET A 178 10.48 11.16 16.52
C MET A 178 11.80 10.40 16.25
N PRO A 179 12.95 10.86 16.77
CA PRO A 179 14.23 10.19 16.53
C PRO A 179 14.28 8.70 16.92
N ALA A 180 13.64 8.32 18.03
CA ALA A 180 13.58 6.92 18.47
C ALA A 180 12.79 6.05 17.48
N ASP A 181 11.59 6.49 17.09
CA ASP A 181 10.74 5.77 16.12
C ASP A 181 11.41 5.68 14.74
N PHE A 182 12.06 6.77 14.31
CA PHE A 182 12.80 6.80 13.05
C PHE A 182 13.94 5.76 13.05
N ASN A 183 14.78 5.75 14.09
CA ASN A 183 15.88 4.80 14.19
C ASN A 183 15.38 3.36 14.30
N ALA A 184 14.27 3.13 15.02
CA ALA A 184 13.68 1.80 15.17
C ALA A 184 13.18 1.23 13.84
N TYR A 185 12.64 2.06 12.93
CA TYR A 185 12.18 1.60 11.63
C TYR A 185 13.31 1.58 10.59
N PHE A 186 13.95 2.74 10.37
CA PHE A 186 14.92 2.94 9.30
C PHE A 186 16.31 2.39 9.61
N GLY A 187 16.61 2.05 10.87
CA GLY A 187 17.83 1.32 11.23
C GLY A 187 17.93 -0.08 10.62
N HIS A 188 16.80 -0.61 10.12
CA HIS A 188 16.73 -1.91 9.43
C HIS A 188 16.64 -1.79 7.90
N THR A 189 16.80 -0.59 7.32
CA THR A 189 16.77 -0.36 5.87
C THR A 189 18.17 -0.03 5.34
N GLN A 190 18.29 0.25 4.04
CA GLN A 190 19.53 0.72 3.41
C GLN A 190 19.58 2.25 3.30
N LEU A 191 18.69 2.97 4.01
CA LEU A 191 18.66 4.43 3.97
C LEU A 191 19.97 5.02 4.47
N GLY A 192 20.63 5.81 3.62
CA GLY A 192 21.92 6.44 3.94
C GLY A 192 23.13 5.51 3.79
N ASN A 193 22.95 4.29 3.28
CA ASN A 193 24.06 3.40 2.92
C ASN A 193 24.46 3.64 1.44
N GLU A 194 25.68 4.10 1.21
CA GLU A 194 26.22 4.35 -0.14
C GLU A 194 26.55 3.05 -0.88
N THR A 195 26.84 1.98 -0.15
CA THR A 195 27.11 0.63 -0.67
C THR A 195 26.10 -0.35 -0.09
N PRO A 196 24.84 -0.32 -0.56
CA PRO A 196 23.75 -1.10 0.03
C PRO A 196 24.04 -2.60 -0.07
N THR A 197 23.59 -3.35 0.94
CA THR A 197 23.70 -4.81 1.00
C THR A 197 22.32 -5.44 1.17
N PRO A 198 21.94 -6.44 0.36
CA PRO A 198 20.63 -7.08 0.46
C PRO A 198 20.35 -7.64 1.86
N SER A 199 19.12 -7.44 2.35
CA SER A 199 18.65 -8.10 3.56
C SER A 199 18.31 -9.57 3.31
N GLY A 200 18.63 -10.45 4.27
CA GLY A 200 18.14 -11.82 4.30
C GLY A 200 16.70 -11.98 4.80
N GLY A 201 16.08 -10.90 5.29
CA GLY A 201 14.71 -10.89 5.80
C GLY A 201 13.63 -10.99 4.71
N THR A 202 12.39 -11.15 5.13
CA THR A 202 11.23 -11.36 4.26
C THR A 202 10.43 -10.10 3.96
N ASP A 203 10.74 -8.97 4.61
CA ASP A 203 10.08 -7.70 4.35
C ASP A 203 10.45 -7.15 2.96
N TRP A 204 9.57 -7.42 2.01
CA TRP A 204 9.71 -7.09 0.60
C TRP A 204 8.39 -6.54 0.09
N TRP A 205 8.42 -5.36 -0.51
CA TRP A 205 7.22 -4.76 -1.09
C TRP A 205 7.57 -3.71 -2.15
N GLY A 206 6.54 -3.29 -2.89
CA GLY A 206 6.67 -2.37 -4.00
C GLY A 206 7.43 -2.97 -5.17
N HIS A 207 8.29 -2.16 -5.78
CA HIS A 207 9.09 -2.53 -6.94
C HIS A 207 10.29 -3.37 -6.50
N ALA A 208 10.80 -4.19 -7.41
CA ALA A 208 12.03 -4.96 -7.23
C ALA A 208 13.18 -4.29 -7.97
N TYR A 209 14.35 -4.22 -7.33
CA TYR A 209 15.56 -3.62 -7.86
C TYR A 209 16.70 -4.63 -7.90
N PHE A 210 17.38 -4.73 -9.04
CA PHE A 210 18.54 -5.59 -9.25
C PHE A 210 19.75 -4.73 -9.60
N LEU A 211 20.81 -4.79 -8.79
CA LEU A 211 22.08 -4.14 -9.09
C LEU A 211 23.01 -5.15 -9.75
N ILE A 212 23.19 -5.00 -11.06
CA ILE A 212 24.04 -5.86 -11.89
C ILE A 212 25.43 -5.20 -11.98
N PRO A 213 26.51 -5.90 -11.59
CA PRO A 213 27.86 -5.33 -11.63
C PRO A 213 28.33 -5.08 -13.07
N ALA A 214 29.28 -4.16 -13.23
CA ALA A 214 29.98 -3.96 -14.50
C ALA A 214 30.68 -5.25 -14.97
N GLY A 215 30.73 -5.48 -16.28
CA GLY A 215 31.36 -6.65 -16.88
C GLY A 215 30.53 -7.94 -16.81
N SER A 216 29.27 -7.86 -16.38
CA SER A 216 28.35 -9.00 -16.40
C SER A 216 28.01 -9.38 -17.83
N ASN A 217 28.12 -10.67 -18.17
CA ASN A 217 27.89 -11.15 -19.52
C ASN A 217 26.41 -11.46 -19.76
N PHE A 218 25.83 -10.80 -20.76
CA PHE A 218 24.49 -11.07 -21.26
C PHE A 218 24.54 -12.10 -22.38
N LEU A 219 23.53 -12.95 -22.44
CA LEU A 219 23.36 -13.95 -23.48
C LEU A 219 22.34 -13.51 -24.52
N ARG A 220 22.54 -13.98 -25.76
CA ARG A 220 21.54 -13.83 -26.83
C ARG A 220 20.22 -14.52 -26.49
N LEU A 221 20.30 -15.70 -25.88
CA LEU A 221 19.19 -16.52 -25.40
C LEU A 221 19.60 -17.19 -24.09
N SER A 222 18.62 -17.53 -23.26
CA SER A 222 18.84 -18.35 -22.08
C SER A 222 19.44 -19.71 -22.44
N THR A 223 20.33 -20.21 -21.57
CA THR A 223 20.92 -21.54 -21.72
C THR A 223 19.84 -22.62 -21.72
N GLY A 224 19.96 -23.61 -22.60
CA GLY A 224 19.00 -24.72 -22.72
C GLY A 224 17.78 -24.44 -23.59
N THR A 225 17.74 -23.29 -24.29
CA THR A 225 16.73 -23.03 -25.32
C THR A 225 16.87 -23.98 -26.52
N ASP A 226 15.75 -24.45 -27.05
CA ASP A 226 15.68 -25.31 -28.23
C ASP A 226 15.82 -24.52 -29.55
N ALA A 227 15.71 -25.22 -30.69
CA ALA A 227 15.81 -24.63 -32.03
C ALA A 227 14.70 -23.59 -32.34
N ASP A 228 13.57 -23.64 -31.61
CA ASP A 228 12.48 -22.66 -31.71
C ASP A 228 12.66 -21.48 -30.74
N ASN A 229 13.81 -21.39 -30.07
CA ASN A 229 14.13 -20.45 -29.00
C ASN A 229 13.20 -20.59 -27.78
N LYS A 230 12.79 -21.82 -27.44
CA LYS A 230 11.96 -22.09 -26.26
C LYS A 230 12.76 -22.80 -25.17
N LEU A 231 12.53 -22.38 -23.93
CA LEU A 231 12.98 -23.10 -22.73
C LEU A 231 11.75 -23.66 -22.03
N HIS A 232 11.63 -24.99 -21.99
CA HIS A 232 10.45 -25.69 -21.45
C HIS A 232 9.11 -25.14 -21.99
N ALA A 233 9.02 -25.00 -23.33
CA ALA A 233 7.89 -24.42 -24.06
C ALA A 233 7.64 -22.91 -23.88
N ILE A 234 8.40 -22.21 -23.03
CA ILE A 234 8.36 -20.74 -22.92
C ILE A 234 9.27 -20.14 -23.99
N LYS A 235 8.72 -19.30 -24.86
CA LYS A 235 9.49 -18.63 -25.93
C LYS A 235 10.33 -17.48 -25.38
N PHE A 236 11.58 -17.39 -25.82
CA PHE A 236 12.51 -16.31 -25.54
C PHE A 236 12.86 -15.61 -26.87
N GLU A 237 12.58 -14.32 -26.96
CA GLU A 237 12.92 -13.54 -28.16
C GLU A 237 14.42 -13.21 -28.17
N PRO A 238 15.19 -13.61 -29.20
CA PRO A 238 16.62 -13.36 -29.25
C PRO A 238 17.00 -11.91 -28.97
N GLY A 239 18.01 -11.72 -28.12
CA GLY A 239 18.68 -10.44 -27.89
C GLY A 239 20.05 -10.38 -28.55
N GLN A 240 20.98 -9.72 -27.88
CA GLN A 240 22.39 -9.64 -28.19
C GLN A 240 23.21 -10.14 -26.99
N ALA A 241 24.30 -10.85 -27.29
CA ALA A 241 25.27 -11.23 -26.28
C ALA A 241 26.33 -10.14 -26.12
N GLY A 242 26.83 -9.94 -24.91
CA GLY A 242 27.88 -8.97 -24.63
C GLY A 242 27.91 -8.52 -23.16
N PRO A 243 29.00 -7.88 -22.72
CA PRO A 243 29.11 -7.35 -21.37
C PRO A 243 28.55 -5.93 -21.23
N ASN A 244 27.99 -5.59 -20.07
CA ASN A 244 27.71 -4.19 -19.71
C ASN A 244 29.00 -3.47 -19.27
N ALA A 245 29.22 -2.25 -19.74
CA ALA A 245 30.39 -1.46 -19.38
C ALA A 245 30.31 -0.84 -17.97
N LEU A 246 29.14 -0.36 -17.58
CA LEU A 246 28.86 0.23 -16.27
C LEU A 246 27.91 -0.67 -15.48
N PRO A 247 27.91 -0.61 -14.13
CA PRO A 247 26.88 -1.25 -13.33
C PRO A 247 25.48 -0.81 -13.78
N LEU A 248 24.51 -1.71 -13.70
CA LEU A 248 23.13 -1.44 -14.06
C LEU A 248 22.24 -1.54 -12.84
N LEU A 249 21.36 -0.56 -12.66
CA LEU A 249 20.22 -0.65 -11.77
C LEU A 249 19.00 -1.01 -12.61
N VAL A 250 18.43 -2.19 -12.36
CA VAL A 250 17.22 -2.66 -13.05
C VAL A 250 16.05 -2.59 -12.09
N GLU A 251 15.01 -1.83 -12.42
CA GLU A 251 13.74 -1.83 -11.69
C GLU A 251 12.72 -2.68 -12.44
N THR A 252 11.96 -3.49 -11.69
CA THR A 252 10.79 -4.19 -12.21
C THR A 252 9.56 -3.98 -11.35
N TYR A 253 8.41 -3.87 -12.01
CA TYR A 253 7.11 -3.80 -11.35
C TYR A 253 6.01 -4.39 -12.23
N PHE A 254 4.88 -4.74 -11.62
CA PHE A 254 3.74 -5.33 -12.30
C PHE A 254 2.53 -4.39 -12.26
N SER A 255 1.87 -4.20 -13.39
CA SER A 255 0.63 -3.42 -13.49
C SER A 255 -0.25 -3.98 -14.60
N LYS A 256 -1.54 -4.17 -14.31
CA LYS A 256 -2.55 -4.72 -15.24
C LYS A 256 -2.09 -5.95 -16.03
N GLY A 257 -1.41 -6.88 -15.36
CA GLY A 257 -0.99 -8.13 -15.96
C GLY A 257 0.33 -8.09 -16.71
N ALA A 258 0.89 -6.89 -16.97
CA ALA A 258 2.19 -6.72 -17.61
C ALA A 258 3.29 -6.58 -16.55
N LYS A 259 4.51 -6.96 -16.94
CA LYS A 259 5.74 -6.60 -16.23
C LYS A 259 6.38 -5.41 -16.95
N TYR A 260 6.79 -4.41 -16.20
CA TYR A 260 7.52 -3.25 -16.71
C TYR A 260 8.95 -3.29 -16.21
N THR A 261 9.89 -2.87 -17.04
CA THR A 261 11.32 -2.83 -16.70
C THR A 261 11.94 -1.50 -17.09
N ASN A 262 12.51 -0.80 -16.10
CA ASN A 262 13.39 0.35 -16.32
C ASN A 262 14.83 -0.08 -16.04
N VAL A 263 15.77 0.45 -16.82
CA VAL A 263 17.21 0.19 -16.61
C VAL A 263 17.98 1.49 -16.65
N TRP A 264 18.79 1.71 -15.63
CA TRP A 264 19.76 2.79 -15.59
C TRP A 264 21.18 2.22 -15.60
N SER A 265 22.08 2.83 -16.37
CA SER A 265 23.50 2.72 -16.09
C SER A 265 23.86 3.61 -14.90
N VAL A 266 24.75 3.13 -14.03
CA VAL A 266 25.20 3.85 -12.83
C VAL A 266 26.66 4.22 -13.00
N ALA A 267 26.97 5.52 -12.97
CA ALA A 267 28.35 6.02 -13.02
C ALA A 267 29.03 5.91 -11.64
N GLN A 268 30.35 6.13 -11.59
CA GLN A 268 31.14 6.02 -10.35
C GLN A 268 30.70 7.00 -9.25
N ASP A 269 30.16 8.15 -9.64
CA ASP A 269 29.60 9.17 -8.75
C ASP A 269 28.16 8.86 -8.30
N GLY A 270 27.60 7.72 -8.70
CA GLY A 270 26.22 7.32 -8.43
C GLY A 270 25.19 7.93 -9.39
N THR A 271 25.60 8.77 -10.34
CA THR A 271 24.71 9.35 -11.35
C THR A 271 24.09 8.24 -12.19
N ARG A 272 22.76 8.31 -12.36
CA ARG A 272 21.98 7.35 -13.13
C ARG A 272 21.59 7.91 -14.49
N THR A 273 21.78 7.11 -15.54
CA THR A 273 21.31 7.44 -16.89
C THR A 273 20.35 6.36 -17.37
N LEU A 274 19.12 6.74 -17.64
CA LEU A 274 18.07 5.83 -18.11
C LEU A 274 18.40 5.36 -19.54
N LEU A 275 18.41 4.04 -19.77
CA LEU A 275 18.79 3.46 -21.05
C LEU A 275 17.65 3.43 -22.08
N MET A 276 16.40 3.57 -21.62
CA MET A 276 15.19 3.60 -22.44
C MET A 276 14.28 4.74 -21.98
N PRO A 277 13.77 5.63 -22.86
CA PRO A 277 12.93 6.74 -22.45
C PRO A 277 11.62 6.36 -21.74
N GLN A 278 11.16 5.12 -21.94
CA GLN A 278 9.95 4.54 -21.35
C GLN A 278 10.27 3.12 -20.86
N PRO A 279 9.55 2.64 -19.82
CA PRO A 279 9.71 1.27 -19.35
C PRO A 279 9.42 0.26 -20.46
N VAL A 280 10.21 -0.81 -20.52
CA VAL A 280 9.98 -1.93 -21.43
C VAL A 280 8.81 -2.76 -20.89
N GLU A 281 7.76 -2.91 -21.69
CA GLU A 281 6.58 -3.69 -21.33
C GLU A 281 6.68 -5.14 -21.83
N GLU A 282 6.54 -6.09 -20.92
CA GLU A 282 6.28 -7.49 -21.22
C GLU A 282 4.80 -7.80 -20.93
N LYS A 283 3.98 -7.68 -21.98
CA LYS A 283 2.52 -7.83 -21.91
C LYS A 283 2.10 -9.22 -21.42
N ASP A 284 1.05 -9.26 -20.60
CA ASP A 284 0.46 -10.47 -19.99
C ASP A 284 1.45 -11.31 -19.13
N TYR A 285 2.70 -10.86 -18.93
CA TYR A 285 3.73 -11.61 -18.18
C TYR A 285 3.26 -12.01 -16.79
N GLU A 286 2.64 -11.09 -16.05
CA GLU A 286 2.11 -11.35 -14.70
C GLU A 286 0.95 -12.35 -14.73
N TYR A 287 0.03 -12.22 -15.69
CA TYR A 287 -1.09 -13.16 -15.83
C TYR A 287 -0.62 -14.57 -16.21
N ASP A 288 0.55 -14.67 -16.84
CA ASP A 288 1.16 -15.92 -17.26
C ASP A 288 2.21 -16.47 -16.27
N LEU A 289 2.49 -15.75 -15.17
CA LEU A 289 3.49 -16.15 -14.17
C LEU A 289 3.27 -17.57 -13.65
N TYR A 290 2.01 -17.95 -13.38
CA TYR A 290 1.71 -19.31 -12.91
C TYR A 290 2.13 -20.38 -13.93
N GLN A 291 1.82 -20.18 -15.21
CA GLN A 291 2.17 -21.13 -16.26
C GLN A 291 3.68 -21.15 -16.52
N ARG A 292 4.33 -19.98 -16.50
CA ARG A 292 5.78 -19.84 -16.60
C ARG A 292 6.48 -20.57 -15.46
N ALA A 293 6.01 -20.38 -14.22
CA ALA A 293 6.59 -21.02 -13.05
C ALA A 293 6.47 -22.55 -13.13
N LYS A 294 5.32 -23.07 -13.56
CA LYS A 294 5.13 -24.51 -13.78
C LYS A 294 6.04 -25.09 -14.86
N ALA A 295 6.26 -24.34 -15.94
CA ALA A 295 7.09 -24.76 -17.05
C ALA A 295 8.58 -24.78 -16.67
N LEU A 296 9.04 -23.74 -15.97
CA LEU A 296 10.46 -23.51 -15.70
C LEU A 296 10.95 -24.18 -14.41
N TYR A 297 10.08 -24.44 -13.43
CA TYR A 297 10.45 -24.94 -12.10
C TYR A 297 9.60 -26.15 -11.71
N ALA A 298 9.72 -27.25 -12.47
CA ALA A 298 8.83 -28.42 -12.33
C ALA A 298 8.82 -29.07 -10.94
N THR A 299 9.90 -28.97 -10.16
CA THR A 299 10.02 -29.55 -8.81
C THR A 299 9.28 -28.74 -7.74
N CYS A 300 9.26 -27.41 -7.87
CA CYS A 300 8.46 -26.53 -7.02
C CYS A 300 8.09 -25.25 -7.79
N PRO A 301 6.99 -25.27 -8.55
CA PRO A 301 6.51 -24.09 -9.27
C PRO A 301 6.23 -22.90 -8.34
N SER A 302 5.87 -23.13 -7.09
CA SER A 302 5.58 -22.07 -6.13
C SER A 302 6.80 -21.23 -5.75
N ASP A 303 7.95 -21.87 -5.54
CA ASP A 303 9.22 -21.18 -5.33
C ASP A 303 9.65 -20.43 -6.60
N GLY A 304 9.48 -21.10 -7.76
CA GLY A 304 9.72 -20.50 -9.07
C GLY A 304 8.86 -19.25 -9.33
N TYR A 305 7.63 -19.22 -8.82
CA TYR A 305 6.74 -18.06 -8.91
C TYR A 305 7.31 -16.86 -8.17
N GLU A 306 7.90 -17.07 -6.99
CA GLU A 306 8.56 -16.00 -6.22
C GLU A 306 9.86 -15.55 -6.90
N LEU A 307 10.67 -16.47 -7.41
CA LEU A 307 11.88 -16.14 -8.16
C LEU A 307 11.59 -15.24 -9.37
N LEU A 308 10.55 -15.56 -10.14
CA LEU A 308 10.14 -14.76 -11.31
C LEU A 308 9.62 -13.36 -10.95
N ARG A 309 9.31 -13.09 -9.68
CA ARG A 309 8.79 -11.82 -9.19
C ARG A 309 9.80 -10.98 -8.42
N PHE A 310 10.54 -11.64 -7.54
CA PHE A 310 11.39 -10.99 -6.56
C PHE A 310 12.88 -11.26 -6.82
N GLY A 311 13.20 -12.20 -7.72
CA GLY A 311 14.55 -12.74 -7.87
C GLY A 311 15.03 -13.50 -6.62
N ARG A 312 14.15 -13.78 -5.67
CA ARG A 312 14.43 -14.55 -4.44
C ARG A 312 13.15 -15.24 -3.94
N ILE A 313 13.31 -16.28 -3.13
CA ILE A 313 12.21 -16.99 -2.48
C ILE A 313 12.00 -16.38 -1.10
N LEU A 314 10.84 -15.78 -0.84
CA LEU A 314 10.50 -15.18 0.46
C LEU A 314 9.85 -16.19 1.39
N SER A 315 9.19 -17.22 0.85
CA SER A 315 8.63 -18.31 1.65
C SER A 315 9.69 -18.94 2.57
N THR A 316 9.36 -19.10 3.84
CA THR A 316 10.26 -19.70 4.86
C THR A 316 10.57 -21.18 4.59
N SER A 317 9.72 -21.87 3.84
CA SER A 317 9.90 -23.27 3.43
C SER A 317 10.35 -23.37 1.98
N LYS A 318 11.63 -23.04 1.71
CA LYS A 318 12.26 -23.19 0.39
C LYS A 318 12.45 -24.66 0.04
N THR A 319 12.02 -25.04 -1.15
CA THR A 319 12.08 -26.40 -1.71
C THR A 319 13.10 -26.50 -2.85
N LEU A 320 13.23 -25.47 -3.69
CA LEU A 320 14.24 -25.46 -4.77
C LEU A 320 15.66 -25.44 -4.21
N VAL A 321 16.52 -26.30 -4.76
CA VAL A 321 17.97 -26.26 -4.56
C VAL A 321 18.60 -25.11 -5.35
N ALA A 322 19.83 -24.72 -5.02
CA ALA A 322 20.46 -23.50 -5.53
C ALA A 322 20.62 -23.48 -7.06
N ASP A 323 21.05 -24.59 -7.66
CA ASP A 323 21.20 -24.79 -9.11
C ASP A 323 19.85 -24.75 -9.86
N ALA A 324 18.76 -25.11 -9.19
CA ALA A 324 17.40 -25.02 -9.74
C ALA A 324 16.80 -23.60 -9.66
N CYS A 325 17.50 -22.62 -9.07
CA CYS A 325 16.99 -21.25 -8.92
C CYS A 325 17.28 -20.33 -10.11
N VAL A 326 17.94 -20.80 -11.19
CA VAL A 326 18.28 -19.97 -12.35
C VAL A 326 17.05 -19.22 -12.88
N THR A 327 17.13 -17.90 -12.97
CA THR A 327 16.03 -17.02 -13.41
C THR A 327 16.50 -16.07 -14.48
N TRP A 328 16.21 -16.41 -15.73
CA TRP A 328 16.57 -15.58 -16.88
C TRP A 328 15.67 -14.36 -17.01
N MET A 329 16.28 -13.17 -17.01
CA MET A 329 15.61 -11.90 -17.25
C MET A 329 16.19 -11.20 -18.48
N LYS A 330 15.30 -10.66 -19.33
CA LYS A 330 15.70 -9.80 -20.45
C LYS A 330 15.94 -8.38 -19.93
N VAL A 331 17.12 -7.82 -20.20
CA VAL A 331 17.55 -6.50 -19.71
C VAL A 331 18.19 -5.72 -20.85
N THR A 332 17.85 -4.43 -20.96
CA THR A 332 18.59 -3.47 -21.79
C THR A 332 19.89 -3.14 -21.08
N TRP A 333 21.02 -3.60 -21.60
CA TRP A 333 22.32 -3.45 -20.94
C TRP A 333 23.20 -2.34 -21.52
N ALA A 334 22.84 -1.84 -22.71
CA ALA A 334 23.39 -0.61 -23.31
C ALA A 334 22.38 -0.06 -24.35
N ALA A 335 22.68 1.11 -24.93
CA ALA A 335 21.82 1.76 -25.91
C ALA A 335 21.45 0.79 -27.05
N SER A 336 20.16 0.48 -27.19
CA SER A 336 19.61 -0.47 -28.17
C SER A 336 20.14 -1.91 -28.07
N GLN A 337 20.81 -2.29 -26.98
CA GLN A 337 21.32 -3.64 -26.75
C GLN A 337 20.57 -4.30 -25.59
N VAL A 338 19.91 -5.42 -25.88
CA VAL A 338 19.10 -6.18 -24.92
C VAL A 338 19.60 -7.62 -24.86
N GLY A 339 19.67 -8.23 -23.69
CA GLY A 339 20.14 -9.61 -23.56
C GLY A 339 19.59 -10.27 -22.31
N TYR A 340 19.92 -11.55 -22.13
CA TYR A 340 19.47 -12.35 -20.99
C TYR A 340 20.57 -12.51 -19.95
N ILE A 341 20.22 -12.32 -18.69
CA ILE A 341 21.08 -12.56 -17.54
C ILE A 341 20.31 -13.37 -16.49
N ASP A 342 21.01 -14.24 -15.76
CA ASP A 342 20.44 -14.92 -14.60
C ASP A 342 20.43 -13.97 -13.40
N ILE A 343 19.25 -13.45 -13.04
CA ILE A 343 19.14 -12.52 -11.90
C ILE A 343 19.40 -13.21 -10.55
N ASN A 344 19.42 -14.55 -10.49
CA ASN A 344 19.83 -15.29 -9.29
C ASN A 344 21.34 -15.46 -9.13
N ASP A 345 22.16 -14.96 -10.06
CA ASP A 345 23.61 -14.86 -9.86
C ASP A 345 23.91 -14.17 -8.50
N SER A 346 24.81 -14.77 -7.73
CA SER A 346 25.16 -14.29 -6.38
C SER A 346 25.82 -12.92 -6.38
N ASN A 347 26.38 -12.49 -7.51
CA ASN A 347 26.96 -11.16 -7.69
C ASN A 347 25.90 -10.08 -7.94
N ILE A 348 24.65 -10.45 -8.23
CA ILE A 348 23.56 -9.52 -8.47
C ILE A 348 22.82 -9.27 -7.15
N GLN A 349 22.92 -8.05 -6.64
CA GLN A 349 22.24 -7.64 -5.43
C GLN A 349 20.75 -7.37 -5.71
N LYS A 350 19.89 -7.73 -4.76
CA LYS A 350 18.42 -7.71 -4.89
C LYS A 350 17.82 -6.88 -3.76
N PHE A 351 17.01 -5.90 -4.12
CA PHE A 351 16.39 -4.96 -3.20
C PHE A 351 14.92 -4.72 -3.58
N SER A 352 14.18 -4.02 -2.73
CA SER A 352 12.83 -3.57 -3.00
C SER A 352 12.62 -2.13 -2.50
N ASP A 353 11.43 -1.57 -2.71
CA ASP A 353 11.07 -0.26 -2.12
C ASP A 353 11.20 -0.24 -0.58
N ALA A 354 11.23 -1.42 0.07
CA ALA A 354 11.48 -1.60 1.50
C ALA A 354 12.88 -1.14 1.96
N ASP A 355 13.83 -0.99 1.04
CA ASP A 355 15.23 -0.71 1.33
C ASP A 355 15.58 0.78 1.33
N PHE A 356 14.76 1.66 0.76
CA PHE A 356 15.02 3.11 0.70
C PHE A 356 16.39 3.46 0.08
N LEU A 357 16.69 2.86 -1.07
CA LEU A 357 17.98 3.04 -1.75
C LEU A 357 18.25 4.51 -2.11
N SER A 358 19.48 4.96 -1.85
CA SER A 358 20.00 6.26 -2.31
C SER A 358 19.97 6.37 -3.84
N LEU A 359 20.25 5.25 -4.51
CA LEU A 359 20.09 5.10 -5.95
C LEU A 359 18.64 5.34 -6.40
N MET A 360 17.61 5.30 -5.56
CA MET A 360 16.24 5.66 -5.93
C MET A 360 15.83 7.07 -5.45
N GLY A 361 16.80 7.87 -5.00
CA GLY A 361 16.62 9.27 -4.60
C GLY A 361 16.45 9.50 -3.10
N TRP A 362 16.40 8.45 -2.27
CA TRP A 362 16.24 8.60 -0.82
C TRP A 362 17.53 9.06 -0.16
N ARG A 363 17.49 10.18 0.57
CA ARG A 363 18.67 10.75 1.21
C ARG A 363 18.38 11.26 2.61
N LYS A 364 19.25 10.88 3.54
CA LYS A 364 19.27 11.43 4.90
C LYS A 364 20.00 12.78 4.91
N VAL A 365 19.34 13.82 5.42
CA VAL A 365 19.92 15.15 5.62
C VAL A 365 19.95 15.44 7.12
N SER A 366 21.14 15.67 7.66
CA SER A 366 21.37 15.99 9.07
C SER A 366 22.47 17.05 9.19
N ASP A 367 22.85 17.39 10.42
CA ASP A 367 23.88 18.40 10.70
C ASP A 367 25.24 18.12 10.02
N ALA A 368 25.51 16.86 9.64
CA ALA A 368 26.74 16.47 8.95
C ALA A 368 26.75 16.82 7.45
N ASN A 369 25.59 17.01 6.83
CA ASN A 369 25.47 17.16 5.37
C ASN A 369 24.32 18.09 4.95
N THR A 370 23.95 19.04 5.81
CA THR A 370 22.85 19.98 5.60
C THR A 370 23.29 21.22 4.82
N PRO A 371 22.44 21.79 3.95
CA PRO A 371 22.69 23.09 3.32
C PRO A 371 22.30 24.26 4.23
N PHE A 372 21.85 24.01 5.46
CA PHE A 372 21.44 25.04 6.43
C PHE A 372 22.57 25.37 7.40
N ASP A 373 22.79 26.66 7.64
CA ASP A 373 23.77 27.16 8.61
C ASP A 373 23.32 26.94 10.08
N SER A 374 24.16 27.33 11.04
CA SER A 374 23.85 27.24 12.48
C SER A 374 22.64 28.07 12.90
N ASP A 375 22.24 29.04 12.08
CA ASP A 375 21.15 29.96 12.32
C ASP A 375 19.86 29.48 11.60
N GLY A 376 19.94 28.34 10.90
CA GLY A 376 18.83 27.67 10.23
C GLY A 376 18.47 28.27 8.88
N LEU A 377 19.36 29.04 8.24
CA LEU A 377 19.18 29.58 6.89
C LEU A 377 19.89 28.69 5.86
N CYS A 378 19.16 28.33 4.80
CA CYS A 378 19.69 27.57 3.68
C CYS A 378 20.59 28.44 2.80
N ASP A 379 21.79 27.93 2.53
CA ASP A 379 22.74 28.48 1.58
C ASP A 379 22.58 27.83 0.20
N VAL A 380 22.45 28.65 -0.84
CA VAL A 380 22.17 28.18 -2.20
C VAL A 380 23.36 27.41 -2.79
N ASP A 381 24.60 27.79 -2.49
CA ASP A 381 25.78 27.12 -3.02
C ASP A 381 26.01 25.78 -2.32
N ALA A 382 25.79 25.72 -1.01
CA ALA A 382 25.76 24.48 -0.24
C ALA A 382 24.68 23.53 -0.78
N LEU A 383 23.49 24.04 -1.09
CA LEU A 383 22.40 23.25 -1.68
C LEU A 383 22.77 22.72 -3.08
N LYS A 384 23.31 23.56 -3.96
CA LYS A 384 23.78 23.16 -5.30
C LYS A 384 24.84 22.07 -5.21
N LYS A 385 25.80 22.22 -4.31
CA LYS A 385 26.83 21.20 -4.03
C LYS A 385 26.20 19.90 -3.53
N LEU A 386 25.23 19.97 -2.63
CA LEU A 386 24.52 18.80 -2.12
C LEU A 386 23.79 18.05 -3.25
N LEU A 387 23.16 18.78 -4.16
CA LEU A 387 22.40 18.24 -5.29
C LEU A 387 23.26 17.87 -6.50
N ALA A 388 24.57 18.11 -6.45
CA ALA A 388 25.49 18.01 -7.57
C ALA A 388 25.05 18.83 -8.80
N ASP A 389 24.44 19.99 -8.59
CA ASP A 389 24.05 20.91 -9.66
C ASP A 389 25.14 21.96 -9.90
N ALA A 390 25.86 21.81 -11.01
CA ALA A 390 26.89 22.75 -11.45
C ALA A 390 26.36 23.86 -12.38
N ALA A 391 25.05 23.88 -12.68
CA ALA A 391 24.49 24.87 -13.59
C ALA A 391 24.65 26.30 -13.04
N PRO A 392 25.03 27.27 -13.88
CA PRO A 392 25.02 28.67 -13.48
C PRO A 392 23.59 29.08 -13.17
N HIS A 393 23.39 29.78 -12.05
CA HIS A 393 22.10 30.33 -11.66
C HIS A 393 22.34 31.73 -11.12
N GLU A 394 22.07 32.74 -11.95
CA GLU A 394 22.25 34.14 -11.60
C GLU A 394 20.87 34.82 -11.57
N VAL A 395 20.59 35.50 -10.47
CA VAL A 395 19.46 36.42 -10.36
C VAL A 395 20.06 37.81 -10.14
N PRO A 396 19.85 38.78 -11.04
CA PRO A 396 20.35 40.14 -10.84
C PRO A 396 19.69 40.80 -9.63
N ALA A 397 20.46 41.56 -8.84
CA ALA A 397 19.91 42.35 -7.76
C ALA A 397 19.04 43.49 -8.32
N VAL A 398 17.87 43.70 -7.70
CA VAL A 398 16.98 44.81 -8.07
C VAL A 398 17.47 46.09 -7.38
N ALA A 399 17.31 47.25 -8.02
CA ALA A 399 17.71 48.53 -7.43
C ALA A 399 17.03 48.78 -6.08
N GLY A 400 17.82 49.01 -5.02
CA GLY A 400 17.33 49.20 -3.65
C GLY A 400 17.04 47.90 -2.88
N GLU A 401 17.29 46.73 -3.48
CA GLU A 401 17.16 45.43 -2.82
C GLU A 401 18.24 45.24 -1.75
N ARG A 402 17.83 44.77 -0.57
CA ARG A 402 18.75 44.51 0.54
C ARG A 402 19.52 43.19 0.30
N PRO A 403 20.76 43.04 0.78
CA PRO A 403 21.55 41.82 0.58
C PRO A 403 20.86 40.52 1.02
N GLU A 404 20.21 40.52 2.18
CA GLU A 404 19.51 39.32 2.69
C GLU A 404 18.22 39.01 1.92
N ALA A 405 17.52 40.04 1.43
CA ALA A 405 16.39 39.87 0.52
C ALA A 405 16.85 39.28 -0.82
N HIS A 406 18.00 39.74 -1.31
CA HIS A 406 18.61 39.24 -2.54
C HIS A 406 18.96 37.74 -2.44
N LYS A 407 19.65 37.31 -1.38
CA LYS A 407 19.95 35.89 -1.14
C LYS A 407 18.69 35.02 -1.10
N THR A 408 17.63 35.56 -0.50
CA THR A 408 16.32 34.90 -0.43
C THR A 408 15.70 34.73 -1.81
N ASN A 409 15.76 35.77 -2.64
CA ASN A 409 15.28 35.74 -4.02
C ASN A 409 16.09 34.79 -4.90
N VAL A 410 17.42 34.74 -4.77
CA VAL A 410 18.30 33.79 -5.48
C VAL A 410 17.90 32.34 -5.15
N LEU A 411 17.80 31.98 -3.87
CA LEU A 411 17.43 30.61 -3.48
C LEU A 411 16.01 30.25 -3.95
N SER A 412 15.05 31.16 -3.75
CA SER A 412 13.66 30.99 -4.17
C SER A 412 13.56 30.77 -5.67
N ALA A 413 14.26 31.58 -6.48
CA ALA A 413 14.31 31.43 -7.94
C ALA A 413 14.93 30.09 -8.36
N TYR A 414 16.01 29.66 -7.70
CA TYR A 414 16.67 28.38 -7.98
C TYR A 414 15.71 27.20 -7.77
N VAL A 415 15.07 27.12 -6.60
CA VAL A 415 14.18 25.99 -6.27
C VAL A 415 12.87 26.04 -7.09
N LYS A 416 12.26 27.23 -7.25
CA LYS A 416 11.00 27.39 -8.02
C LYS A 416 11.21 27.22 -9.53
N GLY A 417 12.35 27.66 -10.05
CA GLY A 417 12.68 27.58 -11.48
C GLY A 417 13.13 26.19 -11.94
N ASN A 418 13.57 25.32 -11.04
CA ASN A 418 14.20 24.04 -11.40
C ASN A 418 13.36 22.83 -10.98
N ALA A 419 12.66 22.22 -11.93
CA ALA A 419 11.81 21.05 -11.69
C ALA A 419 12.61 19.80 -11.26
N GLN A 420 13.82 19.62 -11.78
CA GLN A 420 14.69 18.49 -11.40
C GLN A 420 15.12 18.62 -9.93
N VAL A 421 15.49 19.82 -9.49
CA VAL A 421 15.82 20.09 -8.09
C VAL A 421 14.63 19.76 -7.19
N ARG A 422 13.43 20.25 -7.49
CA ARG A 422 12.23 19.92 -6.69
C ARG A 422 11.98 18.41 -6.63
N GLN A 423 12.18 17.71 -7.74
CA GLN A 423 12.04 16.25 -7.77
C GLN A 423 13.09 15.54 -6.90
N GLN A 424 14.33 16.05 -6.82
CA GLN A 424 15.35 15.50 -5.92
C GLN A 424 15.04 15.77 -4.44
N LEU A 425 14.56 16.98 -4.11
CA LEU A 425 14.21 17.36 -2.74
C LEU A 425 13.10 16.48 -2.15
N ARG A 426 12.20 15.95 -2.98
CA ARG A 426 11.16 14.98 -2.57
C ARG A 426 11.71 13.72 -1.90
N GLY A 427 12.94 13.32 -2.21
CA GLY A 427 13.59 12.15 -1.61
C GLY A 427 14.37 12.44 -0.32
N PHE A 428 14.44 13.70 0.11
CA PHE A 428 15.14 14.06 1.34
C PHE A 428 14.32 13.68 2.57
N ILE A 429 15.03 13.22 3.59
CA ILE A 429 14.52 12.95 4.93
C ILE A 429 15.38 13.78 5.89
N CYS A 430 14.80 14.86 6.40
CA CYS A 430 15.55 15.95 7.03
C CYS A 430 15.44 15.91 8.56
N ASN A 431 16.59 15.95 9.24
CA ASN A 431 16.65 16.16 10.68
C ASN A 431 16.65 17.65 11.00
N ALA A 432 15.49 18.17 11.36
CA ALA A 432 15.26 19.61 11.51
C ALA A 432 14.45 19.94 12.77
N PRO A 433 14.57 21.16 13.32
CA PRO A 433 13.67 21.64 14.36
C PRO A 433 12.26 21.89 13.81
N SER A 434 11.24 21.65 14.61
CA SER A 434 9.85 22.01 14.27
C SER A 434 9.63 23.51 14.39
N GLU A 435 8.90 24.11 13.44
CA GLU A 435 8.47 25.52 13.56
C GLU A 435 7.35 25.73 14.58
N TRP A 436 6.73 24.64 15.02
CA TRP A 436 5.63 24.65 15.98
C TRP A 436 6.10 24.61 17.44
N ASP A 437 7.42 24.48 17.65
CA ASP A 437 8.11 24.47 18.95
C ASP A 437 8.83 25.79 19.21
N SER A 438 8.42 26.46 20.28
CA SER A 438 8.93 27.78 20.68
C SER A 438 10.36 27.79 21.24
N THR A 439 10.93 26.61 21.56
CA THR A 439 12.19 26.49 22.31
C THR A 439 13.36 27.23 21.67
N HIS A 440 13.39 27.33 20.33
CA HIS A 440 14.51 27.91 19.59
C HIS A 440 14.16 29.20 18.85
N ASN A 441 13.04 29.86 19.17
CA ASN A 441 12.60 31.05 18.43
C ASN A 441 13.67 32.16 18.42
N GLU A 442 14.28 32.44 19.57
CA GLU A 442 15.31 33.48 19.69
C GLU A 442 16.51 33.22 18.79
N GLN A 443 16.97 31.96 18.68
CA GLN A 443 18.05 31.59 17.78
C GLN A 443 17.62 31.65 16.31
N ARG A 444 16.44 31.10 15.98
CA ARG A 444 15.91 30.98 14.60
C ARG A 444 15.63 32.35 13.96
N TYR A 445 15.27 33.35 14.75
CA TYR A 445 14.85 34.67 14.28
C TYR A 445 15.82 35.80 14.64
N ALA A 446 16.93 35.52 15.33
CA ALA A 446 17.93 36.52 15.72
C ALA A 446 18.34 37.45 14.57
N LYS A 447 18.60 36.89 13.38
CA LYS A 447 19.03 37.65 12.19
C LYS A 447 18.01 38.65 11.65
N LEU A 448 16.76 38.64 12.13
CA LEU A 448 15.79 39.66 11.75
C LEU A 448 16.12 41.04 12.35
N LEU A 449 16.95 41.08 13.40
CA LEU A 449 17.45 42.31 14.03
C LEU A 449 18.73 42.86 13.40
N ASP A 450 19.47 42.04 12.64
CA ASP A 450 20.73 42.44 12.00
C ASP A 450 20.54 43.56 10.98
N GLU A 451 21.62 44.26 10.63
CA GLU A 451 21.61 45.28 9.59
C GLU A 451 21.03 44.73 8.27
N GLY A 452 19.94 45.35 7.79
CA GLY A 452 19.20 44.90 6.61
C GLY A 452 18.07 43.91 6.88
N GLY A 453 17.98 43.36 8.09
CA GLY A 453 16.87 42.52 8.59
C GLY A 453 15.53 43.27 8.66
N PHE A 454 14.43 42.53 8.77
CA PHE A 454 13.08 43.11 8.76
C PHE A 454 12.81 44.01 9.97
N TYR A 455 13.34 43.65 11.14
CA TYR A 455 13.19 44.40 12.40
C TYR A 455 14.45 45.18 12.79
N HIS A 456 15.36 45.45 11.85
CA HIS A 456 16.56 46.24 12.12
C HIS A 456 16.20 47.60 12.75
N GLY A 457 16.71 47.87 13.96
CA GLY A 457 16.40 49.08 14.73
C GLY A 457 15.00 49.12 15.37
N ASN A 458 14.21 48.04 15.28
CA ASN A 458 12.85 47.92 15.83
C ASN A 458 12.71 46.73 16.81
N GLN A 459 13.32 46.86 17.99
CA GLN A 459 13.30 45.82 19.04
C GLN A 459 11.89 45.49 19.55
N GLN A 460 11.02 46.50 19.63
CA GLN A 460 9.65 46.31 20.08
C GLN A 460 8.86 45.44 19.08
N GLY A 461 8.94 45.76 17.78
CA GLY A 461 8.29 44.97 16.74
C GLY A 461 8.79 43.52 16.69
N TYR A 462 10.09 43.29 16.91
CA TYR A 462 10.65 41.94 17.04
C TYR A 462 10.08 41.19 18.25
N SER A 463 9.95 41.88 19.39
CA SER A 463 9.42 41.28 20.62
C SER A 463 7.92 40.94 20.48
N ASP A 464 7.16 41.82 19.83
CA ASP A 464 5.74 41.60 19.53
C ASP A 464 5.57 40.42 18.55
N PHE A 465 6.44 40.32 17.54
CA PHE A 465 6.50 39.17 16.63
C PHE A 465 6.76 37.85 17.37
N LEU A 466 7.78 37.80 18.23
CA LEU A 466 8.09 36.58 18.99
C LEU A 466 6.95 36.17 19.92
N LYS A 467 6.28 37.15 20.54
CA LYS A 467 5.09 36.89 21.36
C LYS A 467 3.97 36.29 20.52
N TYR A 468 3.63 36.91 19.40
CA TYR A 468 2.59 36.41 18.48
C TYR A 468 2.91 35.01 17.95
N LEU A 469 4.15 34.78 17.50
CA LEU A 469 4.61 33.46 17.06
C LEU A 469 4.40 32.39 18.14
N LYS A 470 4.74 32.71 19.39
CA LYS A 470 4.55 31.80 20.51
C LYS A 470 3.08 31.48 20.79
N GLU A 471 2.17 32.42 20.56
CA GLU A 471 0.72 32.20 20.68
C GLU A 471 0.19 31.25 19.59
N VAL A 472 0.77 31.30 18.38
CA VAL A 472 0.42 30.40 17.26
C VAL A 472 0.99 28.99 17.46
N GLN A 473 2.20 28.88 17.99
CA GLN A 473 2.87 27.62 18.32
C GLN A 473 2.10 26.79 19.37
N PHE A 474 2.30 25.47 19.37
CA PHE A 474 1.46 24.55 20.15
C PHE A 474 2.20 23.32 20.71
N TRP A 475 3.53 23.27 20.58
CA TRP A 475 4.30 22.07 20.93
C TRP A 475 4.11 21.63 22.38
N ASP A 476 3.92 22.58 23.30
CA ASP A 476 3.66 22.34 24.72
C ASP A 476 2.37 21.52 24.98
N LYS A 477 1.44 21.47 24.03
CA LYS A 477 0.20 20.68 24.11
C LYS A 477 0.33 19.26 23.58
N THR A 478 1.43 18.93 22.93
CA THR A 478 1.62 17.63 22.26
C THR A 478 2.05 16.52 23.21
N GLY A 479 2.68 16.87 24.33
CA GLY A 479 3.36 15.91 25.20
C GLY A 479 4.66 15.33 24.62
N LEU A 480 5.10 15.80 23.45
CA LEU A 480 6.39 15.43 22.85
C LEU A 480 7.53 16.24 23.49
N PRO A 481 8.77 15.72 23.50
CA PRO A 481 9.94 16.46 23.96
C PRO A 481 10.11 17.79 23.22
N ALA A 482 10.22 18.88 23.97
CA ALA A 482 10.56 20.19 23.43
C ALA A 482 12.07 20.30 23.15
N GLY A 483 12.43 21.13 22.17
CA GLY A 483 13.82 21.39 21.77
C GLY A 483 14.48 20.27 20.95
N GLN A 484 13.76 19.18 20.64
CA GLN A 484 14.35 18.07 19.89
C GLN A 484 14.11 18.23 18.38
N LYS A 485 15.14 17.94 17.57
CA LYS A 485 14.98 17.79 16.11
C LYS A 485 14.19 16.53 15.77
N LEU A 486 13.40 16.61 14.71
CA LEU A 486 12.53 15.54 14.20
C LEU A 486 13.01 15.11 12.82
N TRP A 487 12.55 13.95 12.35
CA TRP A 487 12.79 13.49 10.98
C TRP A 487 11.59 13.80 10.11
N PHE A 488 11.69 14.87 9.32
CA PHE A 488 10.65 15.29 8.38
C PHE A 488 10.82 14.58 7.04
N PHE A 489 9.70 14.31 6.37
CA PHE A 489 9.64 13.72 5.04
C PHE A 489 8.88 14.64 4.11
N HIS A 490 9.18 14.61 2.81
CA HIS A 490 8.24 15.16 1.84
C HIS A 490 6.91 14.37 1.93
N PRO A 491 5.79 15.00 2.34
CA PRO A 491 4.60 14.24 2.75
C PRO A 491 3.97 13.42 1.62
N LEU A 492 3.88 13.98 0.41
CA LEU A 492 3.31 13.24 -0.74
C LEU A 492 4.21 12.09 -1.21
N ALA A 493 5.53 12.24 -1.10
CA ALA A 493 6.48 11.18 -1.46
C ALA A 493 6.42 10.03 -0.45
N PHE A 494 6.30 10.35 0.85
CA PHE A 494 6.05 9.38 1.91
C PHE A 494 4.78 8.57 1.64
N ILE A 495 3.65 9.25 1.39
CA ILE A 495 2.37 8.59 1.12
C ILE A 495 2.48 7.71 -0.13
N ARG A 496 3.00 8.23 -1.25
CA ARG A 496 3.16 7.48 -2.49
C ARG A 496 4.03 6.23 -2.29
N HIS A 497 5.12 6.34 -1.53
CA HIS A 497 6.03 5.23 -1.27
C HIS A 497 5.38 4.12 -0.44
N PHE A 498 4.81 4.46 0.72
CA PHE A 498 4.22 3.46 1.60
C PHE A 498 2.87 2.90 1.10
N ARG A 499 2.19 3.57 0.14
CA ARG A 499 1.07 2.96 -0.60
C ARG A 499 1.49 1.71 -1.36
N LYS A 500 2.75 1.61 -1.79
CA LYS A 500 3.28 0.40 -2.44
C LYS A 500 3.50 -0.77 -1.48
N CYS A 501 3.63 -0.50 -0.16
CA CYS A 501 3.85 -1.53 0.85
C CYS A 501 2.68 -2.53 0.91
N ARG A 502 1.44 -2.02 0.88
CA ARG A 502 0.18 -2.80 0.90
C ARG A 502 -0.02 -3.82 2.03
N TRP A 503 0.97 -4.05 2.89
CA TRP A 503 0.83 -4.78 4.15
C TRP A 503 -0.28 -4.16 5.02
N MET A 504 -1.22 -4.96 5.50
CA MET A 504 -2.28 -4.48 6.37
C MET A 504 -1.99 -4.90 7.80
N SER A 505 -1.95 -3.93 8.72
CA SER A 505 -1.85 -4.22 10.14
C SER A 505 -3.06 -5.03 10.61
N LEU A 506 -2.95 -5.70 11.76
CA LEU A 506 -4.10 -6.40 12.35
C LEU A 506 -5.31 -5.46 12.53
N GLN A 507 -5.09 -4.20 12.93
CA GLN A 507 -6.16 -3.22 13.10
C GLN A 507 -6.84 -2.85 11.77
N GLU A 508 -6.06 -2.72 10.70
CA GLU A 508 -6.58 -2.48 9.35
C GLU A 508 -7.38 -3.71 8.86
N GLN A 509 -6.89 -4.93 9.07
CA GLN A 509 -7.60 -6.15 8.67
C GLN A 509 -8.90 -6.38 9.46
N THR A 510 -8.90 -6.06 10.75
CA THR A 510 -10.10 -6.14 11.61
C THR A 510 -11.25 -5.31 11.03
N GLN A 511 -10.96 -4.21 10.32
CA GLN A 511 -11.96 -3.38 9.67
C GLN A 511 -12.54 -3.97 8.37
N LEU A 512 -11.91 -4.98 7.76
CA LEU A 512 -12.36 -5.57 6.49
C LEU A 512 -13.66 -6.38 6.62
N LEU A 513 -14.02 -6.80 7.84
CA LEU A 513 -15.33 -7.38 8.13
C LEU A 513 -16.29 -6.29 8.63
N PRO A 514 -17.45 -6.09 7.97
CA PRO A 514 -18.40 -5.07 8.37
C PRO A 514 -19.02 -5.39 9.74
N ARG A 515 -19.43 -4.34 10.48
CA ARG A 515 -20.13 -4.48 11.78
C ARG A 515 -21.47 -5.16 11.59
N THR A 516 -22.20 -4.74 10.56
CA THR A 516 -23.51 -5.22 10.17
C THR A 516 -23.53 -5.38 8.65
N SER A 517 -24.16 -6.44 8.17
CA SER A 517 -24.29 -6.81 6.75
C SER A 517 -25.51 -7.73 6.58
N ILE A 518 -25.84 -8.14 5.35
CA ILE A 518 -26.89 -9.16 5.17
C ILE A 518 -26.48 -10.48 5.85
N SER A 519 -27.44 -11.29 6.28
CA SER A 519 -27.17 -12.55 6.98
C SER A 519 -26.19 -13.46 6.23
N GLU A 520 -26.34 -13.53 4.91
CA GLU A 520 -25.47 -14.29 4.02
C GLU A 520 -24.05 -13.70 3.85
N ALA A 521 -23.81 -12.48 4.31
CA ALA A 521 -22.54 -11.76 4.30
C ALA A 521 -21.97 -11.59 5.73
N GLY A 522 -22.31 -12.50 6.64
CA GLY A 522 -21.76 -12.52 8.00
C GLY A 522 -22.68 -11.90 9.06
N GLY A 523 -23.74 -11.19 8.65
CA GLY A 523 -24.71 -10.61 9.58
C GLY A 523 -24.05 -9.57 10.49
N HIS A 524 -24.07 -9.82 11.79
CA HIS A 524 -23.49 -8.94 12.81
C HIS A 524 -22.17 -9.49 13.35
N ILE A 525 -21.09 -8.73 13.24
CA ILE A 525 -19.73 -9.10 13.67
C ILE A 525 -19.15 -7.97 14.52
N SER A 526 -18.86 -8.22 15.80
CA SER A 526 -18.21 -7.24 16.67
C SER A 526 -16.75 -7.03 16.33
N TRP A 527 -16.18 -5.93 16.80
CA TRP A 527 -14.74 -5.70 16.70
C TRP A 527 -13.95 -6.88 17.27
N ALA A 528 -14.29 -7.31 18.49
CA ALA A 528 -13.66 -8.44 19.15
C ALA A 528 -13.80 -9.74 18.34
N GLU A 529 -14.97 -10.03 17.79
CA GLU A 529 -15.19 -11.21 16.95
C GLU A 529 -14.42 -11.11 15.61
N SER A 530 -14.37 -9.92 14.98
CA SER A 530 -13.59 -9.70 13.76
C SER A 530 -12.10 -9.94 14.04
N GLN A 531 -11.57 -9.30 15.08
CA GLN A 531 -10.18 -9.46 15.50
C GLN A 531 -9.86 -10.91 15.81
N LYS A 532 -10.71 -11.59 16.60
CA LYS A 532 -10.59 -13.01 16.93
C LYS A 532 -10.47 -13.88 15.67
N ARG A 533 -11.29 -13.66 14.65
CA ARG A 533 -11.24 -14.47 13.40
C ARG A 533 -9.94 -14.30 12.63
N PHE A 534 -9.29 -13.14 12.75
CA PHE A 534 -8.00 -12.87 12.14
C PHE A 534 -6.82 -13.39 12.97
N THR A 535 -6.92 -13.39 14.31
CA THR A 535 -5.84 -13.78 15.23
C THR A 535 -5.94 -15.23 15.72
N GLU A 536 -7.05 -15.57 16.38
CA GLU A 536 -7.26 -16.84 17.07
C GLU A 536 -7.97 -17.88 16.20
N GLY A 537 -8.61 -17.43 15.11
CA GLY A 537 -9.47 -18.26 14.28
C GLY A 537 -10.76 -18.64 15.01
N ASN A 538 -11.28 -19.84 14.69
CA ASN A 538 -12.53 -20.33 15.25
C ASN A 538 -12.46 -21.84 15.49
N ASN A 539 -13.10 -22.31 16.56
CA ASN A 539 -13.26 -23.73 16.84
C ASN A 539 -14.53 -23.96 17.68
N ASP A 540 -15.68 -23.62 17.10
CA ASP A 540 -16.99 -23.79 17.74
C ASP A 540 -18.01 -24.38 16.76
N ALA A 541 -19.28 -24.47 17.18
CA ALA A 541 -20.35 -25.04 16.37
C ALA A 541 -20.58 -24.33 15.02
N ARG A 542 -20.04 -23.11 14.83
CA ARG A 542 -20.18 -22.34 13.59
C ARG A 542 -19.14 -22.75 12.54
N GLY A 543 -17.97 -23.23 12.95
CA GLY A 543 -16.90 -23.61 12.02
C GLY A 543 -15.51 -23.74 12.66
N GLN A 544 -14.54 -24.13 11.84
CA GLN A 544 -13.14 -24.27 12.22
C GLN A 544 -12.24 -23.45 11.30
N SER A 545 -11.45 -22.54 11.86
CA SER A 545 -10.45 -21.77 11.13
C SER A 545 -9.17 -21.60 11.96
N PRO A 546 -7.99 -21.50 11.32
CA PRO A 546 -6.72 -21.51 12.01
C PRO A 546 -6.37 -20.13 12.59
N GLN A 547 -5.44 -20.13 13.54
CA GLN A 547 -4.84 -18.93 14.11
C GLN A 547 -3.94 -18.21 13.07
N HIS A 548 -3.62 -16.93 13.30
CA HIS A 548 -2.68 -16.13 12.52
C HIS A 548 -3.07 -15.90 11.05
N MET A 549 -4.37 -15.96 10.73
CA MET A 549 -4.88 -15.70 9.37
C MET A 549 -4.47 -14.31 8.83
N TRP A 550 -4.32 -13.32 9.70
CA TRP A 550 -3.93 -11.96 9.29
C TRP A 550 -2.53 -11.89 8.66
N GLN A 551 -1.55 -12.62 9.18
CA GLN A 551 -0.19 -12.68 8.63
C GLN A 551 -0.18 -13.45 7.31
N ALA A 552 -0.82 -14.62 7.31
CA ALA A 552 -0.91 -15.48 6.13
C ALA A 552 -1.58 -14.77 4.94
N LEU A 553 -2.62 -13.96 5.20
CA LEU A 553 -3.22 -13.12 4.16
C LEU A 553 -2.23 -12.13 3.59
N ASN A 554 -1.46 -11.39 4.40
CA ASN A 554 -0.47 -10.45 3.87
C ASN A 554 0.59 -11.15 3.01
N HIS A 555 1.14 -12.29 3.46
CA HIS A 555 2.13 -13.05 2.70
C HIS A 555 1.56 -13.54 1.36
N MET A 556 0.34 -14.08 1.38
CA MET A 556 -0.36 -14.52 0.17
C MET A 556 -0.61 -13.36 -0.79
N LEU A 557 -1.09 -12.22 -0.29
CA LEU A 557 -1.39 -11.05 -1.11
C LEU A 557 -0.13 -10.53 -1.82
N LEU A 558 0.99 -10.45 -1.08
CA LEU A 558 2.30 -10.12 -1.61
C LEU A 558 2.73 -11.11 -2.70
N LYS A 559 2.76 -12.41 -2.36
CA LYS A 559 3.22 -13.50 -3.22
C LYS A 559 2.43 -13.60 -4.52
N TYR A 560 1.12 -13.40 -4.50
CA TYR A 560 0.24 -13.65 -5.66
C TYR A 560 -0.26 -12.40 -6.39
N GLY A 561 0.18 -11.20 -5.99
CA GLY A 561 0.13 -10.02 -6.86
C GLY A 561 -1.14 -9.23 -6.65
N PHE A 562 -1.62 -9.18 -5.43
CA PHE A 562 -2.71 -8.32 -5.02
C PHE A 562 -2.19 -6.91 -4.75
N ASN A 563 -1.63 -6.30 -5.79
CA ASN A 563 -0.89 -5.04 -5.75
C ASN A 563 -1.77 -3.77 -5.79
N ASN A 564 -3.09 -3.92 -5.88
CA ASN A 564 -4.04 -2.80 -5.90
C ASN A 564 -5.33 -3.13 -5.13
N SER A 565 -6.04 -2.09 -4.68
CA SER A 565 -7.25 -2.25 -3.85
C SER A 565 -8.38 -3.01 -4.57
N LEU A 566 -8.42 -2.98 -5.90
CA LEU A 566 -9.45 -3.65 -6.70
C LEU A 566 -9.30 -5.18 -6.66
N ARG A 567 -8.09 -5.70 -6.91
CA ARG A 567 -7.79 -7.14 -6.81
C ARG A 567 -8.02 -7.66 -5.40
N ASN A 568 -7.57 -6.91 -4.39
CA ASN A 568 -7.78 -7.26 -2.98
C ASN A 568 -9.27 -7.38 -2.65
N ALA A 569 -10.08 -6.38 -3.01
CA ALA A 569 -11.51 -6.40 -2.73
C ALA A 569 -12.25 -7.52 -3.46
N HIS A 570 -11.90 -7.81 -4.72
CA HIS A 570 -12.46 -8.94 -5.47
C HIS A 570 -12.16 -10.25 -4.77
N PHE A 571 -10.92 -10.48 -4.36
CA PHE A 571 -10.52 -11.68 -3.64
C PHE A 571 -11.22 -11.82 -2.29
N LEU A 572 -11.17 -10.77 -1.46
CA LEU A 572 -11.79 -10.75 -0.14
C LEU A 572 -13.30 -10.98 -0.22
N GLY A 573 -13.98 -10.38 -1.20
CA GLY A 573 -15.40 -10.60 -1.43
C GLY A 573 -15.76 -12.06 -1.70
N GLN A 574 -14.89 -12.80 -2.40
CA GLN A 574 -15.07 -14.23 -2.62
C GLN A 574 -14.80 -15.03 -1.34
N ILE A 575 -13.62 -14.85 -0.73
CA ILE A 575 -13.21 -15.70 0.39
C ILE A 575 -14.05 -15.46 1.64
N PHE A 576 -14.52 -14.23 1.89
CA PHE A 576 -15.41 -13.96 3.01
C PHE A 576 -16.77 -14.63 2.81
N LYS A 577 -17.25 -14.77 1.57
CA LYS A 577 -18.45 -15.58 1.33
C LYS A 577 -18.16 -17.07 1.54
N GLU A 578 -17.08 -17.60 0.97
CA GLU A 578 -16.75 -19.03 1.07
C GLU A 578 -16.61 -19.48 2.52
N THR A 579 -15.92 -18.69 3.34
CA THR A 579 -15.53 -19.07 4.70
C THR A 579 -16.53 -18.64 5.79
N GLY A 580 -17.66 -18.03 5.42
CA GLY A 580 -18.57 -17.42 6.39
C GLY A 580 -17.91 -16.29 7.18
N ALA A 581 -17.21 -15.40 6.48
CA ALA A 581 -16.38 -14.33 7.00
C ALA A 581 -15.27 -14.84 7.93
N LEU A 582 -14.44 -15.76 7.43
CA LEU A 582 -13.32 -16.42 8.12
C LEU A 582 -13.73 -17.31 9.32
N CYS A 583 -15.00 -17.70 9.40
CA CYS A 583 -15.51 -18.56 10.47
C CYS A 583 -15.14 -20.03 10.27
N SER A 584 -15.05 -20.50 9.02
CA SER A 584 -14.60 -21.85 8.70
C SER A 584 -13.72 -21.87 7.45
N THR A 585 -12.58 -22.55 7.52
CA THR A 585 -11.73 -22.92 6.38
C THR A 585 -11.98 -24.37 5.94
N ARG A 586 -13.04 -24.99 6.47
CA ARG A 586 -13.51 -26.31 6.08
C ARG A 586 -14.99 -26.21 5.73
N GLU A 587 -15.37 -26.85 4.63
CA GLU A 587 -16.76 -27.05 4.27
C GLU A 587 -17.52 -27.73 5.42
N ASN A 588 -18.72 -27.23 5.71
CA ASN A 588 -19.57 -27.79 6.76
C ASN A 588 -20.34 -29.00 6.22
N GLY A 589 -20.22 -30.13 6.91
CA GLY A 589 -20.87 -31.38 6.53
C GLY A 589 -20.49 -32.53 7.46
N ASN A 590 -21.35 -33.56 7.51
CA ASN A 590 -21.05 -34.83 8.17
C ASN A 590 -20.56 -35.87 7.16
N ALA A 591 -20.17 -37.06 7.63
CA ALA A 591 -19.66 -38.12 6.76
C ALA A 591 -20.65 -38.53 5.66
N ASP A 592 -21.95 -38.61 5.97
CA ASP A 592 -22.99 -38.95 4.99
C ASP A 592 -23.12 -37.89 3.90
N TYR A 593 -23.11 -36.60 4.28
CA TYR A 593 -23.10 -35.48 3.34
C TYR A 593 -21.91 -35.56 2.39
N PHE A 594 -20.69 -35.71 2.92
CA PHE A 594 -19.50 -35.73 2.07
C PHE A 594 -19.44 -36.96 1.17
N ARG A 595 -19.86 -38.13 1.68
CA ARG A 595 -20.02 -39.33 0.85
C ARG A 595 -20.96 -39.03 -0.32
N LYS A 596 -22.16 -38.53 -0.03
CA LYS A 596 -23.22 -38.26 -1.02
C LYS A 596 -22.86 -37.19 -2.05
N MET A 597 -22.06 -36.21 -1.66
CA MET A 597 -21.69 -35.09 -2.53
C MET A 597 -20.41 -35.33 -3.34
N TYR A 598 -19.45 -36.08 -2.77
CA TYR A 598 -18.08 -36.13 -3.28
C TYR A 598 -17.51 -37.53 -3.53
N GLU A 599 -18.27 -38.61 -3.27
CA GLU A 599 -17.74 -39.98 -3.37
C GLU A 599 -18.75 -40.97 -3.98
N SER A 600 -19.87 -41.22 -3.30
CA SER A 600 -20.87 -42.21 -3.70
C SER A 600 -22.30 -41.81 -3.31
N TYR A 601 -23.25 -42.02 -4.23
CA TYR A 601 -24.67 -41.72 -4.05
C TYR A 601 -25.50 -42.84 -4.68
N THR A 602 -26.31 -43.53 -3.89
CA THR A 602 -27.10 -44.69 -4.37
C THR A 602 -28.50 -44.29 -4.81
N ALA A 603 -29.20 -45.18 -5.53
CA ALA A 603 -30.63 -44.98 -5.84
C ALA A 603 -31.50 -44.91 -4.57
N ILE A 604 -31.11 -45.61 -3.51
CA ILE A 604 -31.78 -45.55 -2.20
C ILE A 604 -31.56 -44.18 -1.55
N ASP A 605 -30.32 -43.66 -1.58
CA ASP A 605 -30.02 -42.30 -1.12
C ASP A 605 -30.85 -41.26 -1.88
N ALA A 606 -30.94 -41.41 -3.21
CA ALA A 606 -31.71 -40.54 -4.07
C ALA A 606 -33.21 -40.55 -3.75
N ALA A 607 -33.79 -41.73 -3.52
CA ALA A 607 -35.18 -41.88 -3.12
C ALA A 607 -35.42 -41.20 -1.76
N TYR A 608 -34.57 -41.49 -0.78
CA TYR A 608 -34.67 -40.93 0.55
C TYR A 608 -34.55 -39.40 0.55
N ASP A 609 -33.54 -38.83 -0.10
CA ASP A 609 -33.36 -37.38 -0.13
C ASP A 609 -34.46 -36.69 -0.94
N PHE A 610 -35.01 -37.30 -2.00
CA PHE A 610 -36.15 -36.75 -2.73
C PHE A 610 -37.37 -36.61 -1.80
N ASP A 611 -37.66 -37.67 -1.02
CA ASP A 611 -38.85 -37.73 -0.18
C ASP A 611 -38.70 -36.90 1.11
N ASN A 612 -37.47 -36.77 1.65
CA ASN A 612 -37.22 -36.15 2.95
C ASN A 612 -36.52 -34.78 2.87
N LYS A 613 -35.91 -34.42 1.73
CA LYS A 613 -35.16 -33.18 1.53
C LYS A 613 -35.55 -32.45 0.25
N TYR A 614 -36.79 -32.63 -0.21
CA TYR A 614 -37.30 -32.06 -1.46
C TYR A 614 -36.99 -30.56 -1.64
N ASN A 615 -37.30 -29.73 -0.64
CA ASN A 615 -37.09 -28.28 -0.70
C ASN A 615 -35.60 -27.93 -0.83
N TRP A 616 -34.72 -28.65 -0.15
CA TRP A 616 -33.29 -28.44 -0.24
C TRP A 616 -32.76 -28.79 -1.63
N LEU A 617 -33.17 -29.95 -2.17
CA LEU A 617 -32.80 -30.37 -3.54
C LEU A 617 -33.34 -29.40 -4.61
N LYS A 618 -34.56 -28.89 -4.43
CA LYS A 618 -35.17 -27.88 -5.30
C LYS A 618 -34.37 -26.58 -5.27
N ASN A 619 -34.01 -26.09 -4.09
CA ASN A 619 -33.27 -24.83 -3.94
C ASN A 619 -31.85 -24.90 -4.54
N LEU A 620 -31.20 -26.06 -4.46
CA LEU A 620 -29.91 -26.30 -5.11
C LEU A 620 -30.03 -26.58 -6.61
N GLY A 621 -31.25 -26.64 -7.15
CA GLY A 621 -31.51 -26.87 -8.57
C GLY A 621 -31.32 -28.33 -9.01
N PHE A 622 -31.12 -29.28 -8.09
CA PHE A 622 -30.95 -30.69 -8.43
C PHE A 622 -32.22 -31.35 -8.98
N LEU A 623 -33.39 -30.77 -8.71
CA LEU A 623 -34.68 -31.22 -9.24
C LEU A 623 -35.13 -30.46 -10.51
N LYS A 624 -34.28 -29.58 -11.05
CA LYS A 624 -34.64 -28.79 -12.23
C LYS A 624 -34.94 -29.73 -13.41
N ASN A 625 -36.20 -29.71 -13.86
CA ASN A 625 -36.73 -30.56 -14.93
C ASN A 625 -36.62 -32.07 -14.64
N ARG A 626 -36.73 -32.49 -13.37
CA ARG A 626 -36.71 -33.92 -12.98
C ARG A 626 -37.87 -34.23 -12.07
N ASP A 627 -38.63 -35.27 -12.42
CA ASP A 627 -39.53 -35.93 -11.47
C ASP A 627 -38.73 -36.89 -10.57
N ARG A 628 -39.44 -37.55 -9.65
CA ARG A 628 -38.84 -38.48 -8.70
C ARG A 628 -38.10 -39.63 -9.38
N ALA A 629 -38.73 -40.28 -10.36
CA ALA A 629 -38.16 -41.43 -11.07
C ALA A 629 -36.89 -41.02 -11.83
N THR A 630 -36.94 -39.89 -12.53
CA THR A 630 -35.83 -39.31 -13.28
C THR A 630 -34.67 -38.94 -12.35
N TYR A 631 -34.95 -38.30 -11.20
CA TYR A 631 -33.92 -37.95 -10.22
C TYR A 631 -33.20 -39.19 -9.67
N ILE A 632 -33.95 -40.22 -9.27
CA ILE A 632 -33.41 -41.47 -8.74
C ILE A 632 -32.53 -42.19 -9.77
N ALA A 633 -32.94 -42.19 -11.04
CA ALA A 633 -32.20 -42.83 -12.12
C ALA A 633 -30.91 -42.08 -12.49
N GLN A 634 -30.93 -40.74 -12.50
CA GLN A 634 -29.83 -39.92 -13.02
C GLN A 634 -28.79 -39.53 -11.96
N ARG A 635 -29.23 -39.14 -10.76
CA ARG A 635 -28.37 -38.52 -9.75
C ARG A 635 -27.19 -39.40 -9.30
N PRO A 636 -27.36 -40.72 -9.06
CA PRO A 636 -26.26 -41.63 -8.74
C PRO A 636 -25.12 -41.58 -9.78
N GLY A 637 -25.47 -41.67 -11.06
CA GLY A 637 -24.50 -41.62 -12.16
C GLY A 637 -23.78 -40.27 -12.25
N GLU A 638 -24.49 -39.16 -12.01
CA GLU A 638 -23.87 -37.83 -11.99
C GLU A 638 -22.85 -37.67 -10.86
N VAL A 639 -23.16 -38.17 -9.66
CA VAL A 639 -22.22 -38.11 -8.52
C VAL A 639 -21.02 -39.01 -8.81
N HIS A 640 -21.24 -40.23 -9.32
CA HIS A 640 -20.15 -41.13 -9.70
C HIS A 640 -19.22 -40.49 -10.75
N ASN A 641 -19.78 -39.93 -11.83
CA ASN A 641 -19.00 -39.28 -12.88
C ASN A 641 -18.19 -38.09 -12.34
N LYS A 642 -18.76 -37.31 -11.40
CA LYS A 642 -18.05 -36.23 -10.72
C LYS A 642 -16.92 -36.75 -9.82
N ALA A 643 -17.17 -37.80 -9.04
CA ALA A 643 -16.18 -38.41 -8.16
C ALA A 643 -14.99 -38.97 -8.95
N VAL A 644 -15.25 -39.66 -10.08
CA VAL A 644 -14.20 -40.13 -11.00
C VAL A 644 -13.41 -38.95 -11.59
N ALA A 645 -14.08 -37.91 -12.08
CA ALA A 645 -13.41 -36.72 -12.64
C ALA A 645 -12.57 -35.94 -11.60
N GLY A 646 -12.97 -35.99 -10.33
CA GLY A 646 -12.29 -35.42 -9.17
C GLY A 646 -11.26 -36.36 -8.52
N GLU A 647 -11.11 -37.59 -9.00
CA GLU A 647 -10.23 -38.63 -8.44
C GLU A 647 -10.61 -39.11 -7.02
N ASN A 648 -11.85 -38.87 -6.58
CA ASN A 648 -12.40 -39.37 -5.31
C ASN A 648 -13.01 -40.77 -5.49
N VAL A 649 -12.19 -41.78 -5.74
CA VAL A 649 -12.65 -43.14 -6.09
C VAL A 649 -12.42 -44.16 -4.97
N GLN A 650 -11.83 -43.75 -3.85
CA GLN A 650 -11.58 -44.62 -2.71
C GLN A 650 -12.56 -44.34 -1.58
N LEU A 651 -12.84 -45.35 -0.75
CA LEU A 651 -13.71 -45.22 0.41
C LEU A 651 -13.18 -44.12 1.35
N GLY A 652 -14.06 -43.17 1.71
CA GLY A 652 -13.75 -42.05 2.59
C GLY A 652 -13.14 -40.84 1.89
N ASP A 653 -12.89 -40.89 0.59
CA ASP A 653 -12.36 -39.75 -0.18
C ASP A 653 -13.28 -38.54 -0.14
N GLY A 654 -14.59 -38.73 -0.01
CA GLY A 654 -15.52 -37.62 0.09
C GLY A 654 -15.21 -36.71 1.28
N ALA A 655 -14.96 -37.30 2.45
CA ALA A 655 -14.60 -36.55 3.65
C ALA A 655 -13.11 -36.14 3.66
N ARG A 656 -12.23 -36.98 3.11
CA ARG A 656 -10.79 -36.70 3.04
C ARG A 656 -10.48 -35.51 2.13
N PHE A 657 -11.24 -35.31 1.05
CA PHE A 657 -11.03 -34.25 0.06
C PHE A 657 -12.27 -33.34 -0.12
N CYS A 658 -12.97 -33.07 0.99
CA CYS A 658 -13.98 -32.02 1.05
C CYS A 658 -13.35 -30.63 0.88
N GLY A 659 -14.16 -29.58 0.69
CA GLY A 659 -13.64 -28.21 0.56
C GLY A 659 -12.82 -27.77 1.77
N ARG A 660 -11.58 -27.32 1.56
CA ARG A 660 -10.73 -26.67 2.58
C ARG A 660 -9.96 -25.45 2.07
N GLY A 661 -9.50 -24.61 2.99
CA GLY A 661 -8.80 -23.35 2.71
C GLY A 661 -9.75 -22.21 2.40
N LEU A 662 -9.21 -21.03 2.06
CA LEU A 662 -10.04 -19.81 1.92
C LEU A 662 -10.96 -19.80 0.70
N ILE A 663 -10.69 -20.66 -0.28
CA ILE A 663 -11.51 -20.82 -1.50
C ILE A 663 -12.17 -22.20 -1.58
N HIS A 664 -12.06 -23.01 -0.52
CA HIS A 664 -12.55 -24.39 -0.48
C HIS A 664 -12.05 -25.23 -1.67
N LEU A 665 -10.73 -25.45 -1.74
CA LEU A 665 -10.14 -26.43 -2.65
C LEU A 665 -10.73 -27.81 -2.35
N THR A 666 -11.25 -28.48 -3.37
CA THR A 666 -12.02 -29.74 -3.25
C THR A 666 -11.49 -30.81 -4.21
N TRP A 667 -11.84 -32.07 -3.94
CA TRP A 667 -11.49 -33.27 -4.70
C TRP A 667 -10.01 -33.66 -4.59
N ARG A 668 -9.70 -34.97 -4.57
CA ARG A 668 -8.32 -35.49 -4.53
C ARG A 668 -7.44 -34.85 -5.61
N LYS A 669 -7.99 -34.68 -6.81
CA LYS A 669 -7.34 -34.00 -7.94
C LYS A 669 -6.92 -32.55 -7.61
N GLY A 670 -7.76 -31.80 -6.90
CA GLY A 670 -7.46 -30.43 -6.49
C GLY A 670 -6.29 -30.37 -5.53
N TYR A 671 -6.34 -31.22 -4.51
CA TYR A 671 -5.28 -31.37 -3.49
C TYR A 671 -3.95 -31.80 -4.12
N ARG A 672 -3.98 -32.81 -5.01
CA ARG A 672 -2.80 -33.28 -5.75
C ARG A 672 -2.15 -32.17 -6.57
N LYS A 673 -2.93 -31.43 -7.36
CA LYS A 673 -2.40 -30.33 -8.20
C LYS A 673 -1.80 -29.18 -7.37
N TYR A 674 -2.41 -28.86 -6.24
CA TYR A 674 -1.83 -27.90 -5.30
C TYR A 674 -0.51 -28.43 -4.73
N GLY A 675 -0.45 -29.72 -4.38
CA GLY A 675 0.78 -30.36 -3.93
C GLY A 675 1.90 -30.37 -4.96
N GLU A 676 1.60 -30.66 -6.23
CA GLU A 676 2.54 -30.54 -7.35
C GLU A 676 3.08 -29.12 -7.48
N TYR A 677 2.22 -28.11 -7.33
CA TYR A 677 2.63 -26.70 -7.38
C TYR A 677 3.52 -26.31 -6.19
N ARG A 678 3.23 -26.83 -4.98
CA ARG A 678 4.01 -26.56 -3.76
C ARG A 678 5.25 -27.43 -3.58
N GLY A 679 5.42 -28.48 -4.39
CA GLY A 679 6.46 -29.49 -4.15
C GLY A 679 6.24 -30.28 -2.83
N ARG A 680 4.98 -30.44 -2.40
CA ARG A 680 4.61 -31.08 -1.11
C ARG A 680 3.36 -31.95 -1.26
N ASP A 681 3.32 -33.09 -0.59
CA ASP A 681 2.14 -33.96 -0.62
C ASP A 681 0.98 -33.41 0.25
N PHE A 682 -0.22 -33.36 -0.33
CA PHE A 682 -1.49 -33.02 0.33
C PHE A 682 -2.55 -34.12 0.14
N THR A 683 -2.15 -35.32 -0.27
CA THR A 683 -3.07 -36.44 -0.56
C THR A 683 -2.98 -37.59 0.42
N THR A 684 -1.90 -37.66 1.21
CA THR A 684 -1.71 -38.67 2.27
C THR A 684 -2.07 -38.08 3.63
N ASP A 685 -2.87 -38.79 4.41
CA ASP A 685 -3.21 -38.38 5.77
C ASP A 685 -1.95 -38.26 6.66
N PRO A 686 -1.85 -37.24 7.53
CA PRO A 686 -2.85 -36.21 7.83
C PRO A 686 -2.76 -34.94 6.96
N ASN A 687 -1.91 -34.91 5.92
CA ASN A 687 -1.56 -33.70 5.16
C ASN A 687 -2.76 -32.92 4.56
N PRO A 688 -3.85 -33.54 4.07
CA PRO A 688 -5.03 -32.79 3.61
C PRO A 688 -5.59 -31.81 4.65
N THR A 689 -5.42 -32.10 5.94
CA THR A 689 -5.93 -31.25 7.03
C THR A 689 -5.16 -29.94 7.20
N LEU A 690 -3.95 -29.83 6.67
CA LEU A 690 -3.17 -28.59 6.71
C LEU A 690 -3.90 -27.44 6.01
N LEU A 691 -4.66 -27.71 4.96
CA LEU A 691 -5.46 -26.70 4.24
C LEU A 691 -6.56 -26.06 5.10
N GLN A 692 -6.97 -26.68 6.21
CA GLN A 692 -7.88 -26.07 7.18
C GLN A 692 -7.18 -25.61 8.47
N ALA A 693 -6.12 -26.29 8.89
CA ALA A 693 -5.51 -26.12 10.22
C ALA A 693 -4.28 -25.21 10.23
N ASP A 694 -3.68 -24.91 9.08
CA ASP A 694 -2.52 -24.03 8.94
C ASP A 694 -2.88 -22.81 8.09
N ALA A 695 -2.74 -21.60 8.65
CA ALA A 695 -3.17 -20.37 7.99
C ALA A 695 -2.39 -20.08 6.71
N GLU A 696 -1.07 -20.30 6.71
CA GLU A 696 -0.22 -20.08 5.54
C GLU A 696 -0.62 -21.01 4.38
N THR A 697 -0.82 -22.30 4.66
CA THR A 697 -1.31 -23.26 3.67
C THR A 697 -2.72 -22.92 3.19
N ALA A 698 -3.62 -22.53 4.10
CA ALA A 698 -5.00 -22.16 3.76
C ALA A 698 -5.05 -20.93 2.84
N ALA A 699 -4.26 -19.91 3.13
CA ALA A 699 -4.17 -18.69 2.32
C ALA A 699 -3.44 -18.96 0.99
N ASP A 700 -2.26 -19.58 1.00
CA ASP A 700 -1.48 -19.86 -0.21
C ASP A 700 -2.28 -20.68 -1.23
N SER A 701 -3.06 -21.68 -0.78
CA SER A 701 -3.91 -22.49 -1.66
C SER A 701 -4.95 -21.66 -2.43
N ALA A 702 -5.48 -20.59 -1.81
CA ALA A 702 -6.42 -19.68 -2.45
C ALA A 702 -5.72 -18.76 -3.46
N GLY A 703 -4.51 -18.27 -3.12
CA GLY A 703 -3.67 -17.53 -4.05
C GLY A 703 -3.27 -18.35 -5.27
N TYR A 704 -2.83 -19.60 -5.06
CA TYR A 704 -2.56 -20.60 -6.09
C TYR A 704 -3.74 -20.77 -7.05
N PHE A 705 -4.94 -21.02 -6.50
CA PHE A 705 -6.13 -21.21 -7.31
C PHE A 705 -6.44 -19.95 -8.14
N TRP A 706 -6.32 -18.77 -7.52
CA TRP A 706 -6.63 -17.49 -8.13
C TRP A 706 -5.74 -17.19 -9.35
N VAL A 707 -4.42 -17.36 -9.20
CA VAL A 707 -3.48 -17.13 -10.30
C VAL A 707 -3.52 -18.25 -11.34
N GLY A 708 -3.74 -19.50 -10.93
CA GLY A 708 -3.90 -20.63 -11.84
C GLY A 708 -5.12 -20.51 -12.76
N THR A 709 -6.18 -19.87 -12.27
CA THR A 709 -7.42 -19.58 -13.01
C THR A 709 -7.41 -18.20 -13.70
N ARG A 710 -6.32 -17.43 -13.55
CA ARG A 710 -6.14 -16.08 -14.10
C ARG A 710 -7.23 -15.08 -13.71
N ILE A 711 -7.73 -15.14 -12.47
CA ILE A 711 -8.86 -14.31 -12.01
C ILE A 711 -8.48 -12.82 -11.92
N ASN A 712 -7.20 -12.49 -11.68
CA ASN A 712 -6.71 -11.10 -11.74
C ASN A 712 -7.07 -10.39 -13.06
N LYS A 713 -7.10 -11.11 -14.19
CA LYS A 713 -7.50 -10.54 -15.49
C LYS A 713 -8.95 -10.10 -15.54
N LYS A 714 -9.83 -10.70 -14.74
CA LYS A 714 -11.23 -10.27 -14.56
C LYS A 714 -11.35 -9.19 -13.50
N ALA A 715 -10.61 -9.32 -12.40
CA ALA A 715 -10.60 -8.33 -11.33
C ALA A 715 -10.13 -6.94 -11.83
N ASP A 716 -9.15 -6.90 -12.74
CA ASP A 716 -8.60 -5.65 -13.30
C ASP A 716 -9.54 -4.91 -14.26
N LEU A 717 -10.71 -5.49 -14.60
CA LEU A 717 -11.69 -4.85 -15.50
C LEU A 717 -12.45 -3.70 -14.84
N GLY A 718 -12.73 -3.81 -13.53
CA GLY A 718 -13.52 -2.80 -12.85
C GLY A 718 -14.11 -3.24 -11.52
N SER A 719 -14.83 -2.30 -10.91
CA SER A 719 -15.45 -2.44 -9.60
C SER A 719 -16.98 -2.58 -9.66
N LEU A 720 -17.54 -2.92 -10.82
CA LEU A 720 -18.98 -3.09 -10.97
C LEU A 720 -19.41 -4.48 -10.48
N ASP A 721 -20.68 -4.61 -10.15
CA ASP A 721 -21.31 -5.89 -9.79
C ASP A 721 -21.13 -6.98 -10.85
N THR A 722 -21.08 -6.59 -12.13
CA THR A 722 -20.81 -7.48 -13.27
C THR A 722 -19.38 -8.01 -13.26
N ASP A 723 -18.42 -7.22 -12.78
CA ASP A 723 -17.01 -7.62 -12.64
C ASP A 723 -16.84 -8.62 -11.48
N VAL A 724 -17.54 -8.37 -10.36
CA VAL A 724 -17.60 -9.30 -9.22
C VAL A 724 -18.22 -10.62 -9.67
N GLN A 725 -19.29 -10.57 -10.46
CA GLN A 725 -19.93 -11.76 -11.04
C GLN A 725 -18.97 -12.50 -11.99
N ALA A 726 -18.18 -11.80 -12.80
CA ALA A 726 -17.20 -12.41 -13.68
C ALA A 726 -16.12 -13.17 -12.91
N CYS A 727 -15.64 -12.62 -11.78
CA CYS A 727 -14.72 -13.31 -10.88
C CYS A 727 -15.39 -14.53 -10.22
N PHE A 728 -16.62 -14.37 -9.72
CA PHE A 728 -17.39 -15.45 -9.09
C PHE A 728 -17.60 -16.66 -10.02
N ARG A 729 -17.88 -16.43 -11.31
CA ARG A 729 -18.03 -17.51 -12.31
C ARG A 729 -16.77 -18.37 -12.45
N LEU A 730 -15.59 -17.80 -12.22
CA LEU A 730 -14.33 -18.53 -12.27
C LEU A 730 -14.03 -19.27 -10.96
N VAL A 731 -14.45 -18.73 -9.82
CA VAL A 731 -14.34 -19.40 -8.52
C VAL A 731 -15.21 -20.66 -8.46
N GLY A 732 -16.42 -20.62 -9.04
CA GLY A 732 -17.23 -21.83 -9.27
C GLY A 732 -18.19 -22.23 -8.14
N GLY A 733 -18.66 -21.29 -7.32
CA GLY A 733 -19.62 -21.56 -6.23
C GLY A 733 -21.10 -21.63 -6.65
N ALA A 734 -21.93 -22.28 -5.81
CA ALA A 734 -23.38 -22.30 -5.97
C ALA A 734 -24.03 -21.17 -5.15
N GLY A 735 -24.47 -20.10 -5.82
CA GLY A 735 -25.17 -18.97 -5.19
C GLY A 735 -24.26 -18.01 -4.39
N GLY A 736 -24.89 -17.12 -3.61
CA GLY A 736 -24.17 -16.18 -2.73
C GLY A 736 -23.63 -14.91 -3.40
N LEU A 737 -23.98 -14.65 -4.66
CA LEU A 737 -23.52 -13.46 -5.40
C LEU A 737 -23.84 -12.12 -4.69
N PRO A 738 -25.05 -11.89 -4.14
CA PRO A 738 -25.33 -10.64 -3.43
C PRO A 738 -24.40 -10.39 -2.23
N ALA A 739 -24.06 -11.45 -1.48
CA ALA A 739 -23.13 -11.35 -0.35
C ALA A 739 -21.70 -11.02 -0.82
N ARG A 740 -21.23 -11.66 -1.90
CA ARG A 740 -19.92 -11.36 -2.51
C ARG A 740 -19.84 -9.91 -2.98
N GLN A 741 -20.90 -9.40 -3.61
CA GLN A 741 -21.01 -8.00 -4.04
C GLN A 741 -21.01 -7.03 -2.84
N GLN A 742 -21.73 -7.36 -1.76
CA GLN A 742 -21.73 -6.53 -0.55
C GLN A 742 -20.34 -6.49 0.12
N PHE A 743 -19.68 -7.64 0.29
CA PHE A 743 -18.31 -7.69 0.80
C PHE A 743 -17.32 -6.96 -0.10
N PHE A 744 -17.43 -7.12 -1.41
CA PHE A 744 -16.60 -6.41 -2.38
C PHE A 744 -16.73 -4.90 -2.19
N ARG A 745 -17.95 -4.35 -2.22
CA ARG A 745 -18.18 -2.90 -2.08
C ARG A 745 -17.64 -2.37 -0.76
N TYR A 746 -17.84 -3.11 0.33
CA TYR A 746 -17.34 -2.73 1.65
C TYR A 746 -15.81 -2.72 1.69
N THR A 747 -15.17 -3.83 1.31
CA THR A 747 -13.70 -3.95 1.34
C THR A 747 -13.04 -3.01 0.35
N TYR A 748 -13.62 -2.77 -0.83
CA TYR A 748 -13.12 -1.80 -1.79
C TYR A 748 -13.16 -0.37 -1.22
N PHE A 749 -14.21 -0.01 -0.47
CA PHE A 749 -14.24 1.25 0.27
C PHE A 749 -13.15 1.32 1.35
N ILE A 750 -12.96 0.25 2.14
CA ILE A 750 -11.94 0.21 3.21
C ILE A 750 -10.50 0.21 2.66
N LEU A 751 -10.26 -0.34 1.48
CA LEU A 751 -8.93 -0.43 0.87
C LEU A 751 -8.62 0.71 -0.10
N GLY A 752 -9.65 1.32 -0.68
CA GLY A 752 -9.55 2.38 -1.67
C GLY A 752 -9.65 3.77 -1.08
N ASP A 753 -9.66 4.74 -1.98
CA ASP A 753 -9.69 6.18 -1.70
C ASP A 753 -11.07 6.82 -1.90
N ALA A 754 -12.11 6.01 -2.16
CA ALA A 754 -13.48 6.51 -2.24
C ALA A 754 -13.88 7.17 -0.90
N PRO A 755 -14.31 8.46 -0.89
CA PRO A 755 -14.54 9.20 0.34
C PRO A 755 -15.81 8.76 1.07
N VAL A 756 -16.82 8.31 0.33
CA VAL A 756 -18.13 7.96 0.87
C VAL A 756 -18.33 6.45 0.90
N MET A 757 -18.82 5.94 2.02
CA MET A 757 -19.18 4.54 2.16
C MET A 757 -20.39 4.21 1.27
N PRO A 758 -20.42 3.05 0.59
CA PRO A 758 -21.56 2.66 -0.24
C PRO A 758 -22.87 2.67 0.55
N ALA A 759 -23.86 3.42 0.08
CA ALA A 759 -25.17 3.50 0.72
C ALA A 759 -25.88 2.14 0.68
N ASN A 760 -26.07 1.52 1.85
CA ASN A 760 -26.81 0.28 2.02
C ASN A 760 -27.37 0.23 3.45
N SER A 761 -28.69 0.08 3.59
CA SER A 761 -29.40 0.13 4.88
C SER A 761 -28.94 -0.90 5.90
N THR A 762 -28.29 -1.99 5.45
CA THR A 762 -27.79 -3.07 6.33
C THR A 762 -26.29 -3.02 6.57
N LEU A 763 -25.54 -2.20 5.81
CA LEU A 763 -24.08 -2.22 5.84
C LEU A 763 -23.54 -1.16 6.80
N GLU A 764 -22.85 -1.59 7.86
CA GLU A 764 -22.26 -0.69 8.85
C GLU A 764 -20.75 -0.90 8.94
N ARG A 765 -19.98 0.20 8.94
CA ARG A 765 -18.52 0.16 9.13
C ARG A 765 -18.19 -0.38 10.51
N GLN A 766 -17.15 -1.21 10.58
CA GLN A 766 -16.64 -1.75 11.83
C GLN A 766 -16.33 -0.65 12.86
N LYS A 767 -16.55 -0.89 14.16
CA LYS A 767 -16.26 0.11 15.21
C LYS A 767 -15.49 -0.52 16.37
N GLU A 768 -14.32 0.03 16.65
CA GLU A 768 -13.59 -0.26 17.89
C GLU A 768 -14.49 0.17 19.06
N GLY A 769 -14.73 -0.78 19.98
CA GLY A 769 -15.68 -0.63 21.08
C GLY A 769 -15.20 0.26 22.20
#